data_AF-A0A8C9U489-F1
#
_entry.id   AF-A0A8C9U489-F1
#
_cell.length_a   1.000
_cell.length_b   1.000
_cell.length_c   1.000
_cell.angle_alpha   90.00
_cell.angle_beta   90.00
_cell.angle_gamma   90.00
#
_symmetry.space_group_name_H-M   'P 1'
#
loop_
_entity.id
_entity.type
_entity.pdbx_description
1 polymer ?
#
loop_
_entity_poly.entity_id
_entity_poly.type
_entity_poly.pdbx_seq_one_letter_code
_entity_poly.pdbx_strand_id
1 'polypeptide(L)'
;MKCYTPVIYKGLSPCKPNAIKSAVLQSEQVQYVIKQLAKEMGESPDIIQEEATEILDEMGHRMQLGAVRFFAFTLSKIFKQLFQRVCVNEEGMQRLQHAIQEHPVVLLPSHRSYVDFLMLSYLLYTYDLALPVIAAGIDFLGMKIVGELLRRAGAFFMRRSFGGNRLYWAVFAEYVKTMLRSGYAPIEFFLEGTRSRTAKTLTPKFGLLSIVMEPFFKREVFDTYLVPISISYERILEESLYAYELLGVPKPKESTSGLLKARRILSDNFGTIHIYVGQPVSLRTLASGRINRCPYNLVPRHLPQKPSEDIQEFVSDVAYKMELLQIENMVLSPWVLVAAVLLQNLPAMEFELLIEKTLWLKGLTQTFGGFIEWPDNLCAKKAVLSGLTLHSNIASLVDGHVVLNDKGMEDGAVGEMVFRHALAVLMCATYRNQLLNVFVRPALVAIALQMAPSFRKEEVYSCFNFLRDVFSDEFIFFPGISLKDFEEGCFLLTKCDAIQTSQQEIYPTDKGSGTVSFLSAMFRPFVEGYQLIFRYLSKEMKEAFTEKQFIPGVRNFVFQLLEKGSTQCYEALSSDMQKNALSALVQLGAVKKKKMPSGFTYNVNQEAVSKILDMFDDSADAIPEHNEFLFPEYEILIEPEEPEFPADSTDDEQGAEDTSKGAKEQEELGAAGTADEAFQSLDEETLEAMAKHETEEEKIFQMFKKQVAAEPEQIIRYCRGGEGPLWVSGENRPEEKDIPNCVCGAKRIFEFQIMPQLLNHLQVDSLGESIDWGTLVVYTCADSCGGGSEYLEEFIWKQDYSMGCTL
;
A
#
# COMPACT_ATOMS: atom_id res chain seq x y z
N MET A 1 29.50 27.19 -1.16
CA MET A 1 28.66 26.64 -2.25
C MET A 1 29.50 26.72 -3.53
N LYS A 2 29.66 25.60 -4.26
CA LYS A 2 30.22 25.65 -5.63
C LYS A 2 29.34 26.58 -6.49
N CYS A 3 29.92 27.24 -7.49
CA CYS A 3 29.10 27.92 -8.49
C CYS A 3 28.33 26.87 -9.28
N TYR A 4 27.00 26.97 -9.29
CA TYR A 4 26.13 26.15 -10.13
C TYR A 4 26.15 26.73 -11.55
N THR A 5 26.81 26.04 -12.46
CA THR A 5 27.05 26.45 -13.86
C THR A 5 26.95 25.23 -14.78
N PRO A 6 25.77 24.60 -14.85
CA PRO A 6 25.60 23.36 -15.60
C PRO A 6 25.88 23.59 -17.08
N VAL A 7 26.55 22.62 -17.71
CA VAL A 7 26.72 22.60 -19.16
C VAL A 7 25.38 22.23 -19.80
N ILE A 8 24.86 23.12 -20.64
CA ILE A 8 23.61 22.92 -21.39
C ILE A 8 23.95 22.22 -22.72
N TYR A 9 22.94 21.61 -23.35
CA TYR A 9 23.00 21.06 -24.70
C TYR A 9 23.82 21.93 -25.68
N LYS A 10 24.72 21.27 -26.41
CA LYS A 10 25.73 21.90 -27.26
C LYS A 10 25.10 22.77 -28.35
N GLY A 11 25.51 24.04 -28.39
CA GLY A 11 25.13 24.99 -29.47
C GLY A 11 23.88 25.83 -29.21
N LEU A 12 23.35 25.83 -27.98
CA LEU A 12 22.21 26.67 -27.61
C LEU A 12 22.60 27.96 -26.89
N SER A 13 21.80 28.99 -27.14
CA SER A 13 21.80 30.21 -26.32
C SER A 13 20.83 30.05 -25.15
N PRO A 14 21.21 30.39 -23.91
CA PRO A 14 20.30 30.35 -22.77
C PRO A 14 19.01 31.14 -23.05
N CYS A 15 17.87 30.48 -22.96
CA CYS A 15 16.55 31.09 -23.14
C CYS A 15 15.96 31.51 -21.78
N LYS A 16 15.19 32.59 -21.71
CA LYS A 16 14.44 32.95 -20.49
C LYS A 16 13.06 32.26 -20.52
N PRO A 17 12.45 31.91 -19.36
CA PRO A 17 11.11 31.32 -19.33
C PRO A 17 10.05 32.10 -20.13
N ASN A 18 10.08 33.43 -20.10
CA ASN A 18 9.12 34.26 -20.85
C ASN A 18 9.30 34.15 -22.37
N ALA A 19 10.52 33.90 -22.87
CA ALA A 19 10.75 33.72 -24.29
C ALA A 19 10.16 32.40 -24.79
N ILE A 20 10.10 31.36 -23.95
CA ILE A 20 9.37 30.11 -24.24
C ILE A 20 7.88 30.42 -24.41
N LYS A 21 7.28 31.16 -23.47
CA LYS A 21 5.86 31.55 -23.56
C LYS A 21 5.55 32.33 -24.83
N SER A 22 6.38 33.32 -25.16
CA SER A 22 6.24 34.09 -26.41
C SER A 22 6.35 33.21 -27.64
N ALA A 23 7.30 32.26 -27.67
CA ALA A 23 7.46 31.33 -28.78
C ALA A 23 6.25 30.41 -28.95
N VAL A 24 5.62 29.96 -27.86
CA VAL A 24 4.40 29.14 -27.91
C VAL A 24 3.22 29.92 -28.47
N LEU A 25 2.99 31.15 -27.98
CA LEU A 25 1.92 32.02 -28.48
C LEU A 25 2.10 32.36 -29.95
N GLN A 26 3.34 32.52 -30.41
CA GLN A 26 3.67 32.83 -31.81
C GLN A 26 3.72 31.58 -32.71
N SER A 27 3.60 30.38 -32.14
CA SER A 27 3.69 29.15 -32.92
C SER A 27 2.56 29.05 -33.94
N GLU A 28 2.89 28.58 -35.14
CA GLU A 28 1.89 28.39 -36.20
C GLU A 28 0.78 27.42 -35.78
N GLN A 29 1.10 26.40 -34.96
CA GLN A 29 0.13 25.43 -34.49
C GLN A 29 -0.91 26.06 -33.55
N VAL A 30 -0.47 26.84 -32.57
CA VAL A 30 -1.39 27.53 -31.64
C VAL A 30 -2.20 28.58 -32.41
N GLN A 31 -1.56 29.36 -33.28
CA GLN A 31 -2.23 30.35 -34.13
C GLN A 31 -3.29 29.73 -35.04
N TYR A 32 -3.03 28.53 -35.57
CA TYR A 32 -4.01 27.79 -36.37
C TYR A 32 -5.22 27.38 -35.52
N VAL A 33 -5.00 26.82 -34.33
CA VAL A 33 -6.08 26.38 -33.43
C VAL A 33 -6.92 27.57 -32.96
N ILE A 34 -6.29 28.70 -32.62
CA ILE A 34 -6.95 29.96 -32.27
C ILE A 34 -7.88 30.41 -33.40
N LYS A 35 -7.40 30.45 -34.65
CA LYS A 35 -8.21 30.85 -35.82
C LYS A 35 -9.40 29.90 -36.06
N GLN A 36 -9.21 28.59 -35.86
CA GLN A 36 -10.30 27.61 -36.02
C GLN A 36 -11.36 27.80 -34.95
N LEU A 37 -10.96 27.89 -33.68
CA LEU A 37 -11.88 28.06 -32.56
C LEU A 37 -12.62 29.41 -32.61
N ALA A 38 -11.93 30.49 -32.96
CA ALA A 38 -12.54 31.80 -33.18
C ALA A 38 -13.66 31.73 -34.24
N LYS A 39 -13.41 31.00 -35.34
CA LYS A 39 -14.41 30.80 -36.40
C LYS A 39 -15.58 29.90 -35.95
N GLU A 40 -15.29 28.82 -35.22
CA GLU A 40 -16.31 27.88 -34.72
C GLU A 40 -17.22 28.52 -33.67
N MET A 41 -16.68 29.36 -32.80
CA MET A 41 -17.42 30.03 -31.71
C MET A 41 -17.99 31.40 -32.10
N GLY A 42 -17.56 31.98 -33.23
CA GLY A 42 -18.00 33.30 -33.68
C GLY A 42 -17.37 34.46 -32.87
N GLU A 43 -16.24 34.22 -32.22
CA GLU A 43 -15.53 35.18 -31.37
C GLU A 43 -14.33 35.81 -32.11
N SER A 44 -13.81 36.94 -31.60
CA SER A 44 -12.58 37.52 -32.13
C SER A 44 -11.37 36.63 -31.82
N PRO A 45 -10.42 36.43 -32.75
CA PRO A 45 -9.17 35.73 -32.46
C PRO A 45 -8.41 36.29 -31.25
N ASP A 46 -8.55 37.58 -30.96
CA ASP A 46 -7.90 38.24 -29.82
C ASP A 46 -8.40 37.70 -28.47
N ILE A 47 -9.69 37.36 -28.36
CA ILE A 47 -10.28 36.79 -27.13
C ILE A 47 -9.67 35.41 -26.87
N ILE A 48 -9.61 34.57 -27.91
CA ILE A 48 -9.04 33.22 -27.81
C ILE A 48 -7.53 33.28 -27.56
N GLN A 49 -6.85 34.30 -28.10
CA GLN A 49 -5.44 34.57 -27.83
C GLN A 49 -5.19 34.98 -26.37
N GLU A 50 -6.10 35.75 -25.77
CA GLU A 50 -6.07 36.09 -24.35
C GLU A 50 -6.27 34.83 -23.49
N GLU A 51 -7.26 33.98 -23.82
CA GLU A 51 -7.45 32.69 -23.14
C GLU A 51 -6.21 31.79 -23.24
N ALA A 52 -5.56 31.73 -24.41
CA ALA A 52 -4.30 30.99 -24.58
C ALA A 52 -3.16 31.55 -23.70
N THR A 53 -3.14 32.87 -23.49
CA THR A 53 -2.17 33.55 -22.63
C THR A 53 -2.42 33.21 -21.16
N GLU A 54 -3.69 33.24 -20.72
CA GLU A 54 -4.08 32.83 -19.36
C GLU A 54 -3.70 31.39 -19.08
N ILE A 55 -3.97 30.47 -20.02
CA ILE A 55 -3.57 29.07 -19.91
C ILE A 55 -2.05 28.96 -19.72
N LEU A 56 -1.24 29.65 -20.53
CA LEU A 56 0.23 29.64 -20.41
C LEU A 56 0.74 30.24 -19.10
N ASP A 57 0.07 31.27 -18.59
CA ASP A 57 0.43 31.89 -17.33
C ASP A 57 0.08 31.05 -16.11
N GLU A 58 -1.01 30.31 -16.18
CA GLU A 58 -1.42 29.29 -15.21
C GLU A 58 -0.42 28.12 -15.19
N MET A 59 -0.13 27.54 -16.36
CA MET A 59 0.65 26.30 -16.44
C MET A 59 2.17 26.49 -16.39
N GLY A 60 2.70 27.58 -16.99
CA GLY A 60 4.13 27.69 -17.28
C GLY A 60 5.01 27.87 -16.04
N HIS A 61 6.22 27.31 -16.09
CA HIS A 61 7.20 27.46 -15.01
C HIS A 61 7.78 28.88 -14.96
N ARG A 62 8.34 29.28 -13.82
CA ARG A 62 9.02 30.57 -13.61
C ARG A 62 10.40 30.35 -12.98
N MET A 63 11.14 29.37 -13.47
CA MET A 63 12.41 28.94 -12.88
C MET A 63 13.34 30.12 -12.58
N GLN A 64 13.76 30.21 -11.32
CA GLN A 64 14.60 31.26 -10.76
C GLN A 64 15.70 30.63 -9.90
N LEU A 65 16.95 30.98 -10.20
CA LEU A 65 18.10 30.39 -9.49
C LEU A 65 18.10 30.68 -7.98
N GLY A 66 17.49 31.78 -7.54
CA GLY A 66 17.32 32.08 -6.11
C GLY A 66 16.44 31.05 -5.39
N ALA A 67 15.31 30.69 -5.98
CA ALA A 67 14.41 29.67 -5.42
C ALA A 67 15.05 28.27 -5.45
N VAL A 68 15.75 27.95 -6.54
CA VAL A 68 16.54 26.71 -6.67
C VAL A 68 17.58 26.59 -5.55
N ARG A 69 18.39 27.65 -5.32
CA ARG A 69 19.41 27.65 -4.26
C ARG A 69 18.78 27.53 -2.87
N PHE A 70 17.61 28.15 -2.66
CA PHE A 70 16.85 28.00 -1.42
C PHE A 70 16.40 26.54 -1.19
N PHE A 71 15.85 25.89 -2.22
CA PHE A 71 15.50 24.47 -2.16
C PHE A 71 16.72 23.60 -1.90
N ALA A 72 17.80 23.78 -2.65
CA ALA A 72 19.02 22.99 -2.48
C ALA A 72 19.57 23.07 -1.04
N PHE A 73 19.58 24.27 -0.44
CA PHE A 73 19.98 24.44 0.95
C PHE A 73 19.02 23.77 1.94
N THR A 74 17.71 23.95 1.74
CA THR A 74 16.68 23.43 2.66
C THR A 74 16.58 21.91 2.58
N LEU A 75 16.52 21.36 1.37
CA LEU A 75 16.47 19.92 1.12
C LEU A 75 17.74 19.21 1.61
N SER A 76 18.92 19.84 1.49
CA SER A 76 20.16 19.27 2.05
C SER A 76 20.07 19.04 3.56
N LYS A 77 19.39 19.93 4.30
CA LYS A 77 19.18 19.76 5.74
C LYS A 77 18.12 18.69 6.03
N ILE A 78 16.99 18.75 5.31
CA ILE A 78 15.88 17.80 5.47
C ILE A 78 16.35 16.38 5.18
N PHE A 79 17.04 16.14 4.07
CA PHE A 79 17.47 14.80 3.68
C PHE A 79 18.55 14.23 4.60
N LYS A 80 19.44 15.05 5.14
CA LYS A 80 20.41 14.61 6.17
C LYS A 80 19.75 14.24 7.50
N GLN A 81 18.55 14.76 7.76
CA GLN A 81 17.80 14.47 8.96
C GLN A 81 16.93 13.22 8.80
N LEU A 82 16.28 13.07 7.65
CA LEU A 82 15.37 11.96 7.35
C LEU A 82 16.09 10.66 6.98
N PHE A 83 17.14 10.75 6.16
CA PHE A 83 17.78 9.58 5.55
C PHE A 83 19.20 9.43 6.06
N GLN A 84 19.58 8.17 6.32
CA GLN A 84 20.95 7.83 6.68
C GLN A 84 21.89 8.05 5.49
N ARG A 85 21.44 7.66 4.29
CA ARG A 85 22.22 7.68 3.05
C ARG A 85 21.33 7.93 1.84
N VAL A 86 21.91 8.57 0.82
CA VAL A 86 21.36 8.64 -0.54
C VAL A 86 22.41 8.05 -1.48
N CYS A 87 22.14 6.84 -1.96
CA CYS A 87 23.02 6.08 -2.84
C CYS A 87 22.63 6.31 -4.29
N VAL A 88 23.60 6.68 -5.14
CA VAL A 88 23.39 6.93 -6.57
C VAL A 88 24.45 6.19 -7.37
N ASN A 89 24.08 5.55 -8.46
CA ASN A 89 25.07 4.90 -9.33
C ASN A 89 25.88 5.96 -10.13
N GLU A 90 27.15 6.13 -9.78
CA GLU A 90 28.02 7.17 -10.36
C GLU A 90 28.15 7.05 -11.88
N GLU A 91 28.24 5.83 -12.41
CA GLU A 91 28.32 5.59 -13.85
C GLU A 91 27.06 6.09 -14.59
N GLY A 92 25.88 5.89 -14.01
CA GLY A 92 24.62 6.39 -14.54
C GLY A 92 24.58 7.92 -14.60
N MET A 93 25.09 8.58 -13.56
CA MET A 93 25.21 10.04 -13.53
C MET A 93 26.17 10.58 -14.61
N GLN A 94 27.30 9.90 -14.85
CA GLN A 94 28.23 10.27 -15.91
C GLN A 94 27.61 10.11 -17.30
N ARG A 95 26.88 9.01 -17.55
CA ARG A 95 26.14 8.82 -18.82
C ARG A 95 25.06 9.87 -19.01
N LEU A 96 24.33 10.23 -17.96
CA LEU A 96 23.34 11.29 -18.00
C LEU A 96 23.98 12.65 -18.32
N GLN A 97 25.12 12.97 -17.71
CA GLN A 97 25.87 14.19 -18.01
C GLN A 97 26.22 14.29 -19.50
N HIS A 98 26.68 13.18 -20.10
CA HIS A 98 26.98 13.13 -21.53
C HIS A 98 25.71 13.30 -22.37
N ALA A 99 24.63 12.58 -22.05
CA ALA A 99 23.36 12.63 -22.78
C ALA A 99 22.77 14.06 -22.83
N ILE A 100 22.79 14.79 -21.70
CA ILE A 100 22.29 16.18 -21.60
C ILE A 100 23.04 17.13 -22.55
N GLN A 101 24.32 16.86 -22.82
CA GLN A 101 25.14 17.70 -23.70
C GLN A 101 24.91 17.41 -25.19
N GLU A 102 24.46 16.20 -25.52
CA GLU A 102 24.33 15.72 -26.90
C GLU A 102 22.95 15.92 -27.52
N HIS A 103 21.87 15.57 -26.81
CA HIS A 103 20.48 15.58 -27.28
C HIS A 103 19.49 16.01 -26.16
N PRO A 104 18.28 16.51 -26.50
CA PRO A 104 17.24 16.74 -25.50
C PRO A 104 16.95 15.48 -24.68
N VAL A 105 16.85 15.64 -23.37
CA VAL A 105 16.66 14.54 -22.41
C VAL A 105 15.28 14.60 -21.78
N VAL A 106 14.64 13.43 -21.68
CA VAL A 106 13.44 13.20 -20.90
C VAL A 106 13.79 12.23 -19.77
N LEU A 107 13.63 12.68 -18.53
CA LEU A 107 13.84 11.90 -17.32
C LEU A 107 12.52 11.21 -16.95
N LEU A 108 12.57 9.89 -16.80
CA LEU A 108 11.42 9.05 -16.50
C LEU A 108 11.69 8.30 -15.18
N PRO A 109 11.50 8.95 -14.03
CA PRO A 109 11.57 8.28 -12.72
C PRO A 109 10.36 7.40 -12.42
N SER A 110 10.56 6.36 -11.60
CA SER A 110 9.48 5.64 -10.90
C SER A 110 8.84 6.53 -9.84
N HIS A 111 7.54 6.35 -9.55
CA HIS A 111 6.81 7.22 -8.61
C HIS A 111 6.30 6.50 -7.36
N ARG A 112 6.95 6.75 -6.22
CA ARG A 112 6.66 6.09 -4.93
C ARG A 112 6.41 7.08 -3.78
N SER A 113 6.96 8.30 -3.82
CA SER A 113 6.83 9.29 -2.73
C SER A 113 6.67 10.73 -3.25
N TYR A 114 6.15 11.63 -2.42
CA TYR A 114 6.18 13.08 -2.71
C TYR A 114 7.62 13.61 -2.81
N VAL A 115 8.61 12.88 -2.29
CA VAL A 115 10.01 13.30 -2.29
C VAL A 115 10.68 13.07 -3.65
N ASP A 116 10.15 12.20 -4.52
CA ASP A 116 10.81 11.74 -5.76
C ASP A 116 11.33 12.89 -6.65
N PHE A 117 10.44 13.82 -7.03
CA PHE A 117 10.79 14.93 -7.94
C PHE A 117 11.72 15.96 -7.28
N LEU A 118 11.61 16.14 -5.96
CA LEU A 118 12.51 17.02 -5.19
C LEU A 118 13.90 16.38 -5.09
N MET A 119 13.96 15.07 -4.91
CA MET A 119 15.20 14.31 -4.79
C MET A 119 15.98 14.34 -6.10
N LEU A 120 15.34 14.07 -7.24
CA LEU A 120 16.02 14.10 -8.53
C LEU A 120 16.57 15.51 -8.85
N SER A 121 15.77 16.55 -8.61
CA SER A 121 16.23 17.94 -8.75
C SER A 121 17.41 18.27 -7.82
N TYR A 122 17.36 17.83 -6.56
CA TYR A 122 18.45 18.02 -5.60
C TYR A 122 19.75 17.32 -6.04
N LEU A 123 19.64 16.09 -6.56
CA LEU A 123 20.79 15.36 -7.10
C LEU A 123 21.41 16.09 -8.30
N LEU A 124 20.60 16.46 -9.30
CA LEU A 124 21.10 17.15 -10.49
C LEU A 124 21.78 18.48 -10.13
N TYR A 125 21.22 19.24 -9.18
CA TYR A 125 21.88 20.42 -8.64
C TYR A 125 23.23 20.11 -7.97
N THR A 126 23.29 19.04 -7.18
CA THR A 126 24.50 18.63 -6.43
C THR A 126 25.64 18.17 -7.37
N TYR A 127 25.28 17.53 -8.48
CA TYR A 127 26.21 17.08 -9.53
C TYR A 127 26.52 18.16 -10.59
N ASP A 128 26.02 19.39 -10.43
CA ASP A 128 26.19 20.49 -11.39
C ASP A 128 25.67 20.15 -12.80
N LEU A 129 24.54 19.44 -12.86
CA LEU A 129 23.81 19.10 -14.09
C LEU A 129 22.59 20.01 -14.26
N ALA A 130 22.12 20.14 -15.50
CA ALA A 130 20.95 20.95 -15.82
C ALA A 130 19.71 20.43 -15.07
N LEU A 131 19.09 21.30 -14.28
CA LEU A 131 17.85 21.01 -13.58
C LEU A 131 16.70 20.75 -14.55
N PRO A 132 15.81 19.81 -14.21
CA PRO A 132 14.67 19.50 -15.04
C PRO A 132 13.54 20.50 -14.84
N VAL A 133 12.68 20.58 -15.84
CA VAL A 133 11.33 21.15 -15.71
C VAL A 133 10.35 20.01 -15.50
N ILE A 134 9.52 20.12 -14.47
CA ILE A 134 8.76 18.99 -13.92
C ILE A 134 7.29 19.15 -14.25
N ALA A 135 6.69 18.13 -14.86
CA ALA A 135 5.23 18.07 -15.04
C ALA A 135 4.56 17.78 -13.69
N ALA A 136 3.80 18.74 -13.16
CA ALA A 136 3.12 18.63 -11.87
C ALA A 136 1.60 18.71 -12.03
N GLY A 137 0.86 18.00 -11.19
CA GLY A 137 -0.60 18.13 -11.14
C GLY A 137 -1.03 19.51 -10.63
N ILE A 138 -2.12 20.05 -11.18
CA ILE A 138 -2.66 21.36 -10.79
C ILE A 138 -3.04 21.46 -9.29
N ASP A 139 -3.24 20.34 -8.60
CA ASP A 139 -3.54 20.33 -7.16
C ASP A 139 -2.45 21.02 -6.32
N PHE A 140 -1.19 20.89 -6.71
CA PHE A 140 -0.06 21.56 -6.06
C PHE A 140 -0.13 23.08 -6.21
N LEU A 141 -0.74 23.58 -7.28
CA LEU A 141 -0.97 25.02 -7.46
C LEU A 141 -2.01 25.57 -6.49
N GLY A 142 -2.92 24.71 -5.99
CA GLY A 142 -3.87 25.04 -4.92
C GLY A 142 -3.18 25.51 -3.63
N MET A 143 -1.95 25.04 -3.37
CA MET A 143 -1.12 25.49 -2.25
C MET A 143 -0.37 26.77 -2.61
N LYS A 144 -1.04 27.94 -2.63
CA LYS A 144 -0.51 29.21 -3.17
C LYS A 144 0.98 29.50 -2.91
N ILE A 145 1.48 29.31 -1.68
CA ILE A 145 2.89 29.58 -1.33
C ILE A 145 3.81 28.48 -1.87
N VAL A 146 3.50 27.22 -1.58
CA VAL A 146 4.33 26.06 -1.98
C VAL A 146 4.30 25.89 -3.50
N GLY A 147 3.12 25.98 -4.12
CA GLY A 147 2.93 25.92 -5.56
C GLY A 147 3.71 27.00 -6.31
N GLU A 148 3.72 28.26 -5.83
CA GLU A 148 4.53 29.31 -6.45
C GLU A 148 6.04 29.09 -6.26
N LEU A 149 6.45 28.56 -5.11
CA LEU A 149 7.86 28.20 -4.88
C LEU A 149 8.29 27.06 -5.83
N LEU A 150 7.47 26.03 -5.99
CA LEU A 150 7.69 24.93 -6.94
C LEU A 150 7.73 25.45 -8.39
N ARG A 151 6.83 26.37 -8.76
CA ARG A 151 6.84 27.03 -10.07
C ARG A 151 8.18 27.75 -10.32
N ARG A 152 8.71 28.42 -9.31
CA ARG A 152 10.02 29.08 -9.35
C ARG A 152 11.20 28.10 -9.32
N ALA A 153 10.97 26.83 -9.04
CA ALA A 153 11.97 25.77 -9.09
C ALA A 153 11.92 24.93 -10.37
N GLY A 154 10.96 25.16 -11.27
CA GLY A 154 10.87 24.46 -12.56
C GLY A 154 9.59 23.65 -12.78
N ALA A 155 8.66 23.63 -11.81
CA ALA A 155 7.38 22.95 -12.00
C ALA A 155 6.48 23.70 -13.01
N PHE A 156 5.89 22.95 -13.94
CA PHE A 156 4.79 23.40 -14.80
C PHE A 156 3.55 22.53 -14.56
N PHE A 157 2.37 23.14 -14.57
CA PHE A 157 1.16 22.51 -14.05
C PHE A 157 0.26 21.98 -15.17
N MET A 158 -0.20 20.73 -15.01
CA MET A 158 -1.16 20.09 -15.90
C MET A 158 -2.48 19.77 -15.19
N ARG A 159 -3.59 19.92 -15.90
CA ARG A 159 -4.92 19.52 -15.42
C ARG A 159 -5.06 17.99 -15.49
N ARG A 160 -5.77 17.38 -14.53
CA ARG A 160 -5.99 15.90 -14.49
C ARG A 160 -6.82 15.39 -15.66
N SER A 161 -7.72 16.22 -16.18
CA SER A 161 -8.51 15.95 -17.38
C SER A 161 -8.54 17.20 -18.25
N PHE A 162 -8.35 17.02 -19.55
CA PHE A 162 -8.41 18.12 -20.51
C PHE A 162 -9.83 18.41 -20.99
N GLY A 163 -10.82 17.59 -20.61
CA GLY A 163 -12.24 17.86 -20.86
C GLY A 163 -12.63 18.07 -22.34
N GLY A 164 -11.78 17.65 -23.29
CA GLY A 164 -11.95 17.96 -24.71
C GLY A 164 -11.61 19.42 -25.09
N ASN A 165 -11.04 20.22 -24.18
CA ASN A 165 -10.60 21.58 -24.47
C ASN A 165 -9.41 21.55 -25.46
N ARG A 166 -9.73 21.82 -26.73
CA ARG A 166 -8.78 21.83 -27.84
C ARG A 166 -7.70 22.91 -27.71
N LEU A 167 -8.06 24.07 -27.15
CA LEU A 167 -7.12 25.18 -26.96
C LEU A 167 -6.07 24.81 -25.91
N TYR A 168 -6.52 24.35 -24.74
CA TYR A 168 -5.64 23.91 -23.65
C TYR A 168 -4.66 22.85 -24.13
N TRP A 169 -5.13 21.81 -24.82
CA TRP A 169 -4.24 20.75 -25.32
C TRP A 169 -3.22 21.27 -26.33
N ALA A 170 -3.62 22.15 -27.25
CA ALA A 170 -2.72 22.72 -28.24
C ALA A 170 -1.62 23.58 -27.58
N VAL A 171 -2.01 24.44 -26.65
CA VAL A 171 -1.09 25.29 -25.88
C VAL A 171 -0.15 24.44 -25.01
N PHE A 172 -0.68 23.46 -24.28
CA PHE A 172 0.09 22.58 -23.41
C PHE A 172 1.12 21.75 -24.19
N ALA A 173 0.68 21.07 -25.25
CA ALA A 173 1.55 20.25 -26.07
C ALA A 173 2.65 21.11 -26.73
N GLU A 174 2.31 22.29 -27.24
CA GLU A 174 3.30 23.18 -27.84
C GLU A 174 4.31 23.73 -26.82
N TYR A 175 3.88 23.99 -25.59
CA TYR A 175 4.78 24.39 -24.50
C TYR A 175 5.85 23.32 -24.23
N VAL A 176 5.45 22.07 -24.07
CA VAL A 176 6.36 20.93 -23.85
C VAL A 176 7.30 20.73 -25.04
N LYS A 177 6.78 20.74 -26.27
CA LYS A 177 7.59 20.60 -27.49
C LYS A 177 8.58 21.73 -27.67
N THR A 178 8.21 22.96 -27.31
CA THR A 178 9.10 24.12 -27.38
C THR A 178 10.29 23.96 -26.44
N MET A 179 10.09 23.41 -25.25
CA MET A 179 11.20 23.12 -24.32
C MET A 179 12.19 22.10 -24.91
N LEU A 180 11.71 21.05 -25.57
CA LEU A 180 12.57 20.06 -26.24
C LEU A 180 13.29 20.63 -27.46
N ARG A 181 12.58 21.32 -28.37
CA ARG A 181 13.15 21.91 -29.59
C ARG A 181 14.22 22.94 -29.28
N SER A 182 13.99 23.75 -28.24
CA SER A 182 14.94 24.76 -27.80
C SER A 182 16.03 24.20 -26.88
N GLY A 183 16.01 22.90 -26.57
CA GLY A 183 16.89 22.22 -25.61
C GLY A 183 17.07 23.00 -24.29
N TYR A 184 15.98 23.63 -23.83
CA TYR A 184 15.98 24.57 -22.71
C TYR A 184 16.45 23.92 -21.40
N ALA A 185 15.89 22.75 -21.09
CA ALA A 185 16.16 21.96 -19.90
C ALA A 185 15.69 20.51 -20.15
N PRO A 186 16.22 19.52 -19.41
CA PRO A 186 15.61 18.19 -19.35
C PRO A 186 14.15 18.28 -18.90
N ILE A 187 13.28 17.41 -19.41
CA ILE A 187 11.88 17.33 -18.98
C ILE A 187 11.72 16.12 -18.07
N GLU A 188 11.08 16.30 -16.92
CA GLU A 188 10.78 15.22 -15.98
C GLU A 188 9.27 14.98 -15.87
N PHE A 189 8.86 13.72 -15.98
CA PHE A 189 7.51 13.27 -15.63
C PHE A 189 7.49 11.78 -15.31
N PHE A 190 6.46 11.36 -14.58
CA PHE A 190 6.25 9.97 -14.18
C PHE A 190 5.36 9.25 -15.19
N LEU A 191 5.84 8.15 -15.78
CA LEU A 191 5.06 7.35 -16.76
C LEU A 191 3.77 6.80 -16.16
N GLU A 192 3.84 6.38 -14.90
CA GLU A 192 2.72 5.85 -14.11
C GLU A 192 1.59 6.90 -13.93
N GLY A 193 1.91 8.19 -14.01
CA GLY A 193 0.99 9.31 -13.85
C GLY A 193 0.56 9.60 -12.40
N THR A 194 0.67 8.63 -11.50
CA THR A 194 0.37 8.77 -10.06
C THR A 194 1.34 7.93 -9.21
N ARG A 195 1.47 8.26 -7.93
CA ARG A 195 2.24 7.44 -6.98
C ARG A 195 1.53 6.12 -6.70
N SER A 196 2.30 5.04 -6.68
CA SER A 196 1.82 3.74 -6.25
C SER A 196 1.64 3.70 -4.73
N ARG A 197 0.44 3.31 -4.25
CA ARG A 197 0.16 3.12 -2.82
C ARG A 197 0.62 1.76 -2.31
N THR A 198 0.79 0.81 -3.22
CA THR A 198 1.14 -0.58 -2.96
C THR A 198 2.60 -0.87 -3.31
N ALA A 199 3.38 0.15 -3.70
CA ALA A 199 4.74 0.07 -4.25
C ALA A 199 4.94 -0.75 -5.55
N LYS A 200 3.88 -1.37 -6.09
CA LYS A 200 3.88 -1.98 -7.43
C LYS A 200 4.06 -0.92 -8.52
N THR A 201 4.68 -1.27 -9.64
CA THR A 201 4.73 -0.41 -10.82
C THR A 201 3.35 -0.38 -11.48
N LEU A 202 2.82 0.82 -11.72
CA LEU A 202 1.50 1.00 -12.36
C LEU A 202 1.61 1.01 -13.88
N THR A 203 0.49 0.76 -14.56
CA THR A 203 0.44 0.78 -16.04
C THR A 203 0.70 2.18 -16.62
N PRO A 204 1.47 2.29 -17.72
CA PRO A 204 1.96 3.56 -18.21
C PRO A 204 0.85 4.42 -18.81
N LYS A 205 0.99 5.75 -18.68
CA LYS A 205 0.15 6.74 -19.38
C LYS A 205 0.89 7.32 -20.58
N PHE A 206 0.30 7.18 -21.76
CA PHE A 206 0.96 7.53 -23.03
C PHE A 206 0.92 9.03 -23.39
N GLY A 207 0.10 9.84 -22.71
CA GLY A 207 -0.21 11.22 -23.11
C GLY A 207 1.02 12.14 -23.22
N LEU A 208 1.75 12.34 -22.12
CA LEU A 208 2.98 13.16 -22.16
C LEU A 208 4.07 12.51 -23.01
N LEU A 209 4.19 11.18 -22.96
CA LEU A 209 5.18 10.45 -23.74
C LEU A 209 5.00 10.70 -25.25
N SER A 210 3.75 10.68 -25.73
CA SER A 210 3.40 11.02 -27.11
C SER A 210 3.82 12.46 -27.48
N ILE A 211 3.59 13.43 -26.59
CA ILE A 211 3.99 14.82 -26.81
C ILE A 211 5.51 14.95 -26.93
N VAL A 212 6.30 14.31 -26.05
CA VAL A 212 7.77 14.45 -26.06
C VAL A 212 8.43 13.71 -27.22
N MET A 213 7.78 12.69 -27.79
CA MET A 213 8.27 11.97 -28.97
C MET A 213 7.90 12.67 -30.29
N GLU A 214 6.84 13.50 -30.30
CA GLU A 214 6.36 14.18 -31.51
C GLU A 214 7.44 15.03 -32.23
N PRO A 215 8.26 15.85 -31.54
CA PRO A 215 9.32 16.62 -32.19
C PRO A 215 10.31 15.76 -33.00
N PHE A 216 10.61 14.56 -32.54
CA PHE A 216 11.48 13.62 -33.26
C PHE A 216 10.79 13.05 -34.51
N PHE A 217 9.50 12.69 -34.42
CA PHE A 217 8.72 12.21 -35.55
C PHE A 217 8.60 13.27 -36.65
N LYS A 218 8.36 14.52 -36.26
CA LYS A 218 8.28 15.69 -37.14
C LYS A 218 9.65 16.22 -37.63
N ARG A 219 10.75 15.59 -37.19
CA ARG A 219 12.14 15.97 -37.52
C ARG A 219 12.50 17.39 -37.08
N GLU A 220 11.90 17.86 -35.99
CA GLU A 220 12.23 19.13 -35.35
C GLU A 220 13.46 19.00 -34.44
N VAL A 221 13.70 17.80 -33.93
CA VAL A 221 14.93 17.41 -33.23
C VAL A 221 15.55 16.19 -33.91
N PHE A 222 16.88 16.07 -33.83
CA PHE A 222 17.60 14.95 -34.44
C PHE A 222 17.36 13.63 -33.70
N ASP A 223 17.39 13.68 -32.38
CA ASP A 223 17.11 12.58 -31.45
C ASP A 223 16.60 13.15 -30.12
N THR A 224 16.00 12.30 -29.30
CA THR A 224 15.60 12.58 -27.91
C THR A 224 16.02 11.37 -27.07
N TYR A 225 16.73 11.60 -25.96
CA TYR A 225 17.07 10.54 -25.03
C TYR A 225 15.99 10.37 -23.96
N LEU A 226 15.48 9.15 -23.82
CA LEU A 226 14.60 8.74 -22.74
C LEU A 226 15.45 8.05 -21.67
N VAL A 227 15.44 8.56 -20.44
CA VAL A 227 16.29 8.06 -19.35
C VAL A 227 15.41 7.43 -18.27
N PRO A 228 15.35 6.09 -18.17
CA PRO A 228 14.64 5.42 -17.08
C PRO A 228 15.43 5.60 -15.78
N ILE A 229 14.74 5.98 -14.71
CA ILE A 229 15.32 6.18 -13.38
C ILE A 229 14.50 5.36 -12.38
N SER A 230 15.17 4.51 -11.62
CA SER A 230 14.55 3.76 -10.52
C SER A 230 14.87 4.44 -9.19
N ILE A 231 13.86 4.63 -8.35
CA ILE A 231 13.99 5.20 -7.01
C ILE A 231 13.43 4.17 -6.02
N SER A 232 14.32 3.62 -5.19
CA SER A 232 14.01 2.61 -4.18
C SER A 232 14.24 3.17 -2.79
N TYR A 233 13.29 2.93 -1.89
CA TYR A 233 13.33 3.40 -0.51
C TYR A 233 13.40 2.20 0.43
N GLU A 234 14.24 2.27 1.47
CA GLU A 234 14.09 1.36 2.60
C GLU A 234 12.78 1.62 3.34
N ARG A 235 12.44 2.88 3.61
CA ARG A 235 11.15 3.29 4.18
C ARG A 235 10.64 4.58 3.54
N ILE A 236 9.38 4.59 3.10
CA ILE A 236 8.73 5.79 2.56
C ILE A 236 8.06 6.61 3.66
N LEU A 237 7.90 7.92 3.46
CA LEU A 237 7.27 8.82 4.44
C LEU A 237 5.76 8.56 4.56
N GLU A 238 5.15 8.10 3.47
CA GLU A 238 3.71 7.95 3.32
C GLU A 238 3.19 6.55 3.62
N GLU A 239 4.02 5.65 4.15
CA GLU A 239 3.72 4.22 4.36
C GLU A 239 2.36 3.98 5.04
N SER A 240 2.16 4.53 6.24
CA SER A 240 0.89 4.38 6.97
C SER A 240 -0.27 5.06 6.23
N LEU A 241 -0.04 6.26 5.69
CA LEU A 241 -1.05 7.02 4.95
C LEU A 241 -1.56 6.23 3.74
N TYR A 242 -0.68 5.54 3.02
CA TYR A 242 -1.06 4.72 1.88
C TYR A 242 -1.90 3.52 2.30
N ALA A 243 -1.58 2.84 3.40
CA ALA A 243 -2.40 1.77 3.91
C ALA A 243 -3.82 2.25 4.30
N TYR A 244 -3.94 3.41 4.95
CA TYR A 244 -5.24 4.06 5.22
C TYR A 244 -6.00 4.42 3.94
N GLU A 245 -5.34 5.04 2.95
CA GLU A 245 -5.95 5.36 1.64
C GLU A 245 -6.46 4.09 0.93
N LEU A 246 -5.74 2.97 1.02
CA LEU A 246 -6.14 1.69 0.44
C LEU A 246 -7.39 1.12 1.12
N LEU A 247 -7.51 1.26 2.43
CA LEU A 247 -8.68 0.85 3.22
C LEU A 247 -9.89 1.79 3.05
N GLY A 248 -9.74 2.88 2.29
CA GLY A 248 -10.85 3.78 1.94
C GLY A 248 -10.94 5.04 2.78
N VAL A 249 -10.03 5.24 3.73
CA VAL A 249 -9.95 6.48 4.50
C VAL A 249 -9.61 7.62 3.54
N PRO A 250 -10.42 8.69 3.50
CA PRO A 250 -10.25 9.75 2.52
C PRO A 250 -8.91 10.46 2.70
N LYS A 251 -8.23 10.71 1.59
CA LYS A 251 -6.95 11.43 1.58
C LYS A 251 -7.10 12.80 2.27
N PRO A 252 -6.23 13.14 3.25
CA PRO A 252 -6.23 14.46 3.86
C PRO A 252 -5.89 15.53 2.81
N LYS A 253 -6.59 16.67 2.86
CA LYS A 253 -6.28 17.80 1.96
C LYS A 253 -4.86 18.29 2.23
N GLU A 254 -4.03 18.34 1.18
CA GLU A 254 -2.67 18.88 1.28
C GLU A 254 -2.74 20.35 1.71
N SER A 255 -2.16 20.66 2.86
CA SER A 255 -2.20 21.99 3.46
C SER A 255 -0.82 22.40 3.95
N THR A 256 -0.55 23.71 3.92
CA THR A 256 0.71 24.29 4.41
C THR A 256 0.90 24.05 5.91
N SER A 257 -0.19 23.95 6.68
CA SER A 257 -0.18 23.65 8.11
C SER A 257 0.17 22.17 8.40
N GLY A 258 -0.31 21.23 7.59
CA GLY A 258 0.09 19.82 7.67
C GLY A 258 1.59 19.62 7.50
N LEU A 259 2.21 20.37 6.57
CA LEU A 259 3.66 20.33 6.33
C LEU A 259 4.49 20.87 7.52
N LEU A 260 3.92 21.78 8.33
CA LEU A 260 4.55 22.30 9.56
C LEU A 260 4.39 21.35 10.75
N LYS A 261 3.26 20.64 10.84
CA LYS A 261 3.01 19.60 11.85
C LYS A 261 3.88 18.35 11.65
N ALA A 262 4.33 18.10 10.41
CA ALA A 262 5.26 17.03 10.05
C ALA A 262 6.68 17.15 10.64
N ARG A 263 6.96 18.12 11.52
CA ARG A 263 8.25 18.23 12.23
C ARG A 263 8.62 17.00 13.06
N ARG A 264 7.62 16.27 13.58
CA ARG A 264 7.84 14.99 14.28
C ARG A 264 8.32 13.88 13.33
N ILE A 265 7.94 13.93 12.05
CA ILE A 265 8.41 12.99 11.03
C ILE A 265 9.90 13.24 10.73
N LEU A 266 10.35 14.51 10.78
CA LEU A 266 11.76 14.83 10.57
C LEU A 266 12.69 14.23 11.65
N SER A 267 12.20 13.83 12.81
CA SER A 267 13.01 13.14 13.84
C SER A 267 13.05 11.62 13.68
N ASP A 268 12.29 11.06 12.75
CA ASP A 268 12.27 9.62 12.49
C ASP A 268 13.32 9.23 11.44
N ASN A 269 13.71 7.96 11.43
CA ASN A 269 14.70 7.39 10.54
C ASN A 269 14.02 6.66 9.38
N PHE A 270 14.33 7.06 8.14
CA PHE A 270 13.77 6.47 6.92
C PHE A 270 14.78 5.59 6.15
N GLY A 271 15.94 5.32 6.75
CA GLY A 271 16.94 4.44 6.16
C GLY A 271 17.63 5.06 4.95
N THR A 272 17.84 4.25 3.93
CA THR A 272 18.56 4.63 2.70
C THR A 272 17.62 4.79 1.50
N ILE A 273 17.94 5.76 0.65
CA ILE A 273 17.36 5.88 -0.69
C ILE A 273 18.39 5.44 -1.72
N HIS A 274 17.98 4.58 -2.65
CA HIS A 274 18.79 4.16 -3.78
C HIS A 274 18.19 4.73 -5.07
N ILE A 275 19.01 5.42 -5.85
CA ILE A 275 18.62 6.04 -7.11
C ILE A 275 19.51 5.48 -8.21
N TYR A 276 18.88 4.74 -9.11
CA TYR A 276 19.56 4.13 -10.24
C TYR A 276 19.18 4.85 -11.53
N VAL A 277 20.15 5.56 -12.09
CA VAL A 277 20.06 6.19 -13.42
C VAL A 277 20.41 5.15 -14.48
N GLY A 278 19.39 4.72 -15.21
CA GLY A 278 19.52 3.73 -16.28
C GLY A 278 20.25 4.25 -17.52
N GLN A 279 20.44 3.37 -18.50
CA GLN A 279 21.06 3.75 -19.77
C GLN A 279 20.14 4.72 -20.54
N PRO A 280 20.63 5.90 -20.98
CA PRO A 280 19.89 6.76 -21.89
C PRO A 280 19.52 6.03 -23.19
N VAL A 281 18.24 6.01 -23.53
CA VAL A 281 17.71 5.28 -24.68
C VAL A 281 17.40 6.26 -25.82
N SER A 282 18.08 6.08 -26.95
CA SER A 282 17.90 6.86 -28.18
C SER A 282 16.54 6.56 -28.82
N LEU A 283 15.67 7.56 -28.90
CA LEU A 283 14.40 7.45 -29.62
C LEU A 283 14.63 7.16 -31.11
N ARG A 284 15.68 7.73 -31.70
CA ARG A 284 16.11 7.45 -33.08
C ARG A 284 16.44 5.98 -33.30
N THR A 285 17.17 5.37 -32.36
CA THR A 285 17.54 3.96 -32.43
C THR A 285 16.31 3.08 -32.26
N LEU A 286 15.43 3.40 -31.30
CA LEU A 286 14.16 2.69 -31.12
C LEU A 286 13.25 2.74 -32.35
N ALA A 287 13.16 3.90 -32.99
CA ALA A 287 12.31 4.12 -34.16
C ALA A 287 12.88 3.55 -35.47
N SER A 288 14.17 3.16 -35.49
CA SER A 288 14.85 2.68 -36.68
C SER A 288 14.17 1.43 -37.25
N GLY A 289 13.74 1.50 -38.51
CA GLY A 289 13.03 0.40 -39.18
C GLY A 289 11.58 0.19 -38.72
N ARG A 290 11.11 0.91 -37.69
CA ARG A 290 9.75 0.77 -37.12
C ARG A 290 8.83 1.93 -37.51
N ILE A 291 9.36 3.16 -37.59
CA ILE A 291 8.56 4.35 -37.87
C ILE A 291 9.01 5.02 -39.17
N ASN A 292 8.09 5.13 -40.13
CA ASN A 292 8.30 5.94 -41.32
C ASN A 292 8.01 7.42 -41.03
N ARG A 293 9.04 8.25 -41.00
CA ARG A 293 8.91 9.71 -40.75
C ARG A 293 8.67 10.54 -42.01
N CYS A 294 8.65 9.96 -43.21
CA CYS A 294 8.42 10.69 -44.45
C CYS A 294 7.02 11.32 -44.57
N PRO A 295 5.92 10.69 -44.11
CA PRO A 295 4.58 11.29 -44.15
C PRO A 295 4.48 12.65 -43.46
N TYR A 296 5.27 12.90 -42.40
CA TYR A 296 5.30 14.20 -41.71
C TYR A 296 5.86 15.34 -42.58
N ASN A 297 6.50 15.05 -43.72
CA ASN A 297 6.94 16.08 -44.67
C ASN A 297 5.89 16.38 -45.75
N LEU A 298 4.83 15.57 -45.84
CA LEU A 298 3.78 15.73 -46.87
C LEU A 298 2.66 16.69 -46.42
N VAL A 299 2.63 17.05 -45.14
CA VAL A 299 1.60 17.90 -44.53
C VAL A 299 2.28 19.02 -43.76
N PRO A 300 1.78 20.27 -43.82
CA PRO A 300 2.30 21.36 -43.00
C PRO A 300 2.35 20.99 -41.51
N ARG A 301 3.50 21.22 -40.87
CA ARG A 301 3.79 20.75 -39.49
C ARG A 301 2.89 21.37 -38.43
N HIS A 302 2.37 22.57 -38.69
CA HIS A 302 1.49 23.29 -37.78
C HIS A 302 0.07 22.74 -37.72
N LEU A 303 -0.32 21.90 -38.69
CA LEU A 303 -1.64 21.26 -38.65
C LEU A 303 -1.65 20.15 -37.59
N PRO A 304 -2.59 20.17 -36.64
CA PRO A 304 -2.78 19.07 -35.71
C PRO A 304 -3.10 17.79 -36.48
N GLN A 305 -2.33 16.73 -36.24
CA GLN A 305 -2.54 15.43 -36.84
C GLN A 305 -2.86 14.41 -35.76
N LYS A 306 -3.84 13.55 -36.03
CA LYS A 306 -4.07 12.38 -35.18
C LYS A 306 -2.90 11.40 -35.43
N PRO A 307 -2.24 10.89 -34.38
CA PRO A 307 -1.22 9.86 -34.54
C PRO A 307 -1.81 8.64 -35.26
N SER A 308 -1.08 8.06 -36.22
CA SER A 308 -1.44 6.78 -36.84
C SER A 308 -1.42 5.65 -35.82
N GLU A 309 -2.06 4.53 -36.13
CA GLU A 309 -2.08 3.34 -35.26
C GLU A 309 -0.65 2.86 -34.96
N ASP A 310 0.21 2.76 -35.97
CA ASP A 310 1.64 2.41 -35.80
C ASP A 310 2.38 3.31 -34.79
N ILE A 311 2.04 4.61 -34.75
CA ILE A 311 2.66 5.55 -33.81
C ILE A 311 2.13 5.32 -32.40
N GLN A 312 0.83 5.05 -32.26
CA GLN A 312 0.23 4.77 -30.96
C GLN A 312 0.78 3.47 -30.36
N GLU A 313 0.89 2.43 -31.18
CA GLU A 313 1.53 1.15 -30.81
C GLU A 313 3.00 1.36 -30.43
N PHE A 314 3.76 2.12 -31.23
CA PHE A 314 5.15 2.41 -30.92
C PHE A 314 5.33 3.21 -29.62
N VAL A 315 4.47 4.20 -29.34
CA VAL A 315 4.49 4.94 -28.07
C VAL A 315 4.17 4.00 -26.90
N SER A 316 3.21 3.09 -27.05
CA SER A 316 2.88 2.07 -26.06
C SER A 316 4.09 1.19 -25.76
N ASP A 317 4.72 0.62 -26.79
CA ASP A 317 5.90 -0.23 -26.66
C ASP A 317 7.07 0.47 -25.97
N VAL A 318 7.30 1.74 -26.32
CA VAL A 318 8.35 2.54 -25.67
C VAL A 318 8.03 2.75 -24.19
N ALA A 319 6.77 3.02 -23.84
CA ALA A 319 6.37 3.22 -22.44
C ALA A 319 6.61 1.96 -21.60
N TYR A 320 6.09 0.81 -22.04
CA TYR A 320 6.29 -0.47 -21.35
C TYR A 320 7.78 -0.85 -21.27
N LYS A 321 8.56 -0.57 -22.33
CA LYS A 321 10.00 -0.79 -22.30
C LYS A 321 10.70 0.07 -21.23
N MET A 322 10.31 1.34 -21.08
CA MET A 322 10.93 2.21 -20.07
C MET A 322 10.60 1.76 -18.65
N GLU A 323 9.37 1.32 -18.39
CA GLU A 323 8.98 0.77 -17.07
C GLU A 323 9.71 -0.54 -16.75
N LEU A 324 9.84 -1.46 -17.72
CA LEU A 324 10.63 -2.68 -17.51
C LEU A 324 12.10 -2.37 -17.20
N LEU A 325 12.68 -1.34 -17.82
CA LEU A 325 14.04 -0.87 -17.47
C LEU A 325 14.11 -0.24 -16.08
N GLN A 326 13.04 0.42 -15.59
CA GLN A 326 13.00 0.90 -14.20
C GLN A 326 12.93 -0.27 -13.22
N ILE A 327 12.15 -1.30 -13.54
CA ILE A 327 11.98 -2.52 -12.75
C ILE A 327 13.30 -3.30 -12.66
N GLU A 328 13.97 -3.52 -13.80
CA GLU A 328 15.26 -4.24 -13.87
C GLU A 328 16.33 -3.58 -12.98
N ASN A 329 16.29 -2.25 -12.88
CA ASN A 329 17.25 -1.45 -12.13
C ASN A 329 16.78 -1.09 -10.69
N MET A 330 15.68 -1.69 -10.23
CA MET A 330 15.16 -1.45 -8.88
C MET A 330 16.03 -2.13 -7.83
N VAL A 331 16.47 -1.37 -6.83
CA VAL A 331 17.31 -1.89 -5.74
C VAL A 331 16.41 -2.43 -4.63
N LEU A 332 16.66 -3.67 -4.22
CA LEU A 332 15.91 -4.38 -3.19
C LEU A 332 16.71 -4.43 -1.88
N SER A 333 16.09 -4.01 -0.79
CA SER A 333 16.69 -4.07 0.55
C SER A 333 16.45 -5.44 1.22
N PRO A 334 17.21 -5.80 2.27
CA PRO A 334 16.94 -7.02 3.05
C PRO A 334 15.52 -7.07 3.62
N TRP A 335 14.95 -5.93 3.99
CA TRP A 335 13.60 -5.83 4.56
C TRP A 335 12.52 -6.31 3.59
N VAL A 336 12.67 -6.04 2.29
CA VAL A 336 11.74 -6.52 1.26
C VAL A 336 11.62 -8.05 1.27
N LEU A 337 12.75 -8.75 1.50
CA LEU A 337 12.78 -10.21 1.60
C LEU A 337 12.15 -10.69 2.92
N VAL A 338 12.46 -10.01 4.03
CA VAL A 338 11.89 -10.30 5.35
C VAL A 338 10.36 -10.18 5.33
N ALA A 339 9.82 -9.09 4.78
CA ALA A 339 8.38 -8.87 4.66
C ALA A 339 7.70 -9.96 3.83
N ALA A 340 8.32 -10.39 2.72
CA ALA A 340 7.79 -11.45 1.87
C ALA A 340 7.73 -12.82 2.56
N VAL A 341 8.69 -13.12 3.43
CA VAL A 341 8.70 -14.34 4.25
C VAL A 341 7.69 -14.22 5.39
N LEU A 342 7.68 -13.10 6.12
CA LEU A 342 6.81 -12.87 7.26
C LEU A 342 5.32 -12.99 6.90
N LEU A 343 4.89 -12.39 5.78
CA LEU A 343 3.49 -12.45 5.32
C LEU A 343 3.00 -13.86 5.01
N GLN A 344 3.89 -14.79 4.68
CA GLN A 344 3.54 -16.19 4.41
C GLN A 344 3.53 -17.06 5.68
N ASN A 345 3.92 -16.49 6.83
CA ASN A 345 4.04 -17.21 8.10
C ASN A 345 3.40 -16.39 9.24
N LEU A 346 2.30 -15.69 8.95
CA LEU A 346 1.50 -15.02 9.98
C LEU A 346 0.76 -16.05 10.84
N PRO A 347 0.45 -15.75 12.12
CA PRO A 347 0.64 -14.46 12.80
C PRO A 347 2.06 -14.19 13.32
N ALA A 348 2.88 -15.23 13.49
CA ALA A 348 4.20 -15.13 14.11
C ALA A 348 5.23 -16.05 13.44
N MET A 349 6.49 -15.62 13.41
CA MET A 349 7.59 -16.40 12.85
C MET A 349 8.81 -16.42 13.76
N GLU A 350 9.35 -17.61 14.07
CA GLU A 350 10.59 -17.75 14.83
C GLU A 350 11.74 -16.99 14.14
N PHE A 351 12.48 -16.20 14.92
CA PHE A 351 13.48 -15.27 14.39
C PHE A 351 14.63 -15.96 13.65
N GLU A 352 15.13 -17.10 14.15
CA GLU A 352 16.22 -17.83 13.49
C GLU A 352 15.76 -18.46 12.17
N LEU A 353 14.53 -18.99 12.12
CA LEU A 353 13.93 -19.51 10.88
C LEU A 353 13.65 -18.40 9.85
N LEU A 354 13.23 -17.22 10.31
CA LEU A 354 13.07 -16.04 9.44
C LEU A 354 14.39 -15.67 8.77
N ILE A 355 15.52 -15.69 9.50
CA ILE A 355 16.85 -15.41 8.94
C ILE A 355 17.22 -16.44 7.88
N GLU A 356 17.01 -17.73 8.15
CA GLU A 356 17.30 -18.82 7.21
C GLU A 356 16.50 -18.66 5.90
N LYS A 357 15.17 -18.50 6.00
CA LYS A 357 14.29 -18.31 4.83
C LYS A 357 14.60 -17.01 4.08
N THR A 358 14.98 -15.95 4.78
CA THR A 358 15.41 -14.69 4.15
C THR A 358 16.69 -14.88 3.34
N LEU A 359 17.66 -15.66 3.83
CA LEU A 359 18.88 -15.98 3.09
C LEU A 359 18.63 -16.89 1.89
N TRP A 360 17.74 -17.87 2.04
CA TRP A 360 17.30 -18.70 0.91
C TRP A 360 16.63 -17.85 -0.18
N LEU A 361 15.70 -16.97 0.22
CA LEU A 361 15.01 -16.06 -0.69
C LEU A 361 15.98 -15.09 -1.37
N LYS A 362 16.98 -14.57 -0.64
CA LYS A 362 18.06 -13.76 -1.22
C LYS A 362 18.75 -14.49 -2.37
N GLY A 363 19.11 -15.75 -2.17
CA GLY A 363 19.74 -16.57 -3.22
C GLY A 363 18.83 -16.80 -4.43
N LEU A 364 17.54 -17.03 -4.18
CA LEU A 364 16.55 -17.20 -5.24
C LEU A 364 16.33 -15.90 -6.04
N THR A 365 16.17 -14.76 -5.37
CA THR A 365 16.04 -13.44 -5.99
C THR A 365 17.25 -13.10 -6.86
N GLN A 366 18.47 -13.38 -6.38
CA GLN A 366 19.70 -13.19 -7.18
C GLN A 366 19.73 -14.13 -8.40
N THR A 367 19.28 -15.37 -8.24
CA THR A 367 19.19 -16.35 -9.34
C THR A 367 18.25 -15.86 -10.44
N PHE A 368 17.17 -15.17 -10.07
CA PHE A 368 16.18 -14.60 -10.98
C PHE A 368 16.52 -13.20 -11.49
N GLY A 369 17.72 -12.68 -11.15
CA GLY A 369 18.22 -11.40 -11.66
C GLY A 369 17.76 -10.17 -10.87
N GLY A 370 17.17 -10.35 -9.69
CA GLY A 370 16.83 -9.23 -8.81
C GLY A 370 18.08 -8.55 -8.24
N PHE A 371 18.08 -7.22 -8.27
CA PHE A 371 19.20 -6.42 -7.76
C PHE A 371 19.05 -6.15 -6.26
N ILE A 372 19.68 -6.99 -5.44
CA ILE A 372 19.68 -6.82 -3.97
C ILE A 372 20.90 -6.04 -3.52
N GLU A 373 20.69 -4.95 -2.77
CA GLU A 373 21.74 -4.28 -2.02
C GLU A 373 21.75 -4.83 -0.59
N TRP A 374 22.74 -5.69 -0.32
CA TRP A 374 22.97 -6.22 1.01
C TRP A 374 24.08 -5.39 1.69
N PRO A 375 23.86 -4.84 2.89
CA PRO A 375 24.87 -4.04 3.56
C PRO A 375 26.20 -4.80 3.75
N ASP A 376 27.31 -4.19 3.29
CA ASP A 376 28.65 -4.78 3.41
C ASP A 376 29.03 -5.04 4.88
N ASN A 377 29.67 -6.19 5.13
CA ASN A 377 30.15 -6.60 6.47
C ASN A 377 29.08 -6.88 7.54
N LEU A 378 27.79 -6.85 7.18
CA LEU A 378 26.71 -7.24 8.09
C LEU A 378 26.31 -8.70 7.87
N CYS A 379 26.43 -9.51 8.92
CA CYS A 379 25.89 -10.87 8.90
C CYS A 379 24.36 -10.84 8.79
N ALA A 380 23.77 -11.96 8.37
CA ALA A 380 22.35 -12.07 8.08
C ALA A 380 21.45 -11.60 9.23
N LYS A 381 21.75 -12.09 10.43
CA LYS A 381 21.08 -11.72 11.68
C LYS A 381 21.04 -10.21 11.92
N LYS A 382 22.16 -9.51 11.72
CA LYS A 382 22.22 -8.06 11.93
C LYS A 382 21.45 -7.27 10.86
N ALA A 383 21.46 -7.73 9.61
CA ALA A 383 20.70 -7.09 8.54
C ALA A 383 19.19 -7.21 8.78
N VAL A 384 18.70 -8.39 9.17
CA VAL A 384 17.29 -8.61 9.53
C VAL A 384 16.90 -7.76 10.75
N LEU A 385 17.73 -7.76 11.81
CA LEU A 385 17.48 -6.95 13.00
C LEU A 385 17.45 -5.44 12.72
N SER A 386 18.35 -4.96 11.85
CA SER A 386 18.35 -3.56 11.40
C SER A 386 17.06 -3.21 10.65
N GLY A 387 16.56 -4.12 9.80
CA GLY A 387 15.27 -3.97 9.13
C GLY A 387 14.12 -3.88 10.13
N LEU A 388 14.04 -4.82 11.07
CA LEU A 388 13.03 -4.80 12.15
C LEU A 388 13.08 -3.52 12.99
N THR A 389 14.28 -3.00 13.25
CA THR A 389 14.45 -1.73 13.98
C THR A 389 13.94 -0.54 13.17
N LEU A 390 14.23 -0.50 11.87
CA LEU A 390 13.77 0.58 10.98
C LEU A 390 12.25 0.55 10.77
N HIS A 391 11.67 -0.64 10.73
CA HIS A 391 10.25 -0.91 10.49
C HIS A 391 9.54 -1.37 11.76
N SER A 392 9.94 -0.84 12.93
CA SER A 392 9.37 -1.19 14.23
C SER A 392 7.91 -0.73 14.39
N ASN A 393 7.36 0.00 13.43
CA ASN A 393 5.95 0.32 13.34
C ASN A 393 5.13 -0.74 12.59
N ILE A 394 5.78 -1.67 11.87
CA ILE A 394 5.13 -2.77 11.12
C ILE A 394 5.30 -4.10 11.83
N ALA A 395 6.50 -4.40 12.34
CA ALA A 395 6.79 -5.68 12.99
C ALA A 395 7.79 -5.51 14.13
N SER A 396 7.72 -6.40 15.11
CA SER A 396 8.67 -6.42 16.24
C SER A 396 9.05 -7.84 16.61
N LEU A 397 10.17 -7.97 17.34
CA LEU A 397 10.64 -9.23 17.89
C LEU A 397 10.16 -9.32 19.35
N VAL A 398 9.27 -10.28 19.63
CA VAL A 398 8.67 -10.57 20.93
C VAL A 398 8.95 -12.04 21.26
N ASP A 399 9.60 -12.32 22.39
CA ASP A 399 9.89 -13.70 22.85
C ASP A 399 10.50 -14.63 21.79
N GLY A 400 11.46 -14.11 21.02
CA GLY A 400 12.14 -14.85 19.96
C GLY A 400 11.34 -15.01 18.66
N HIS A 401 10.12 -14.49 18.59
CA HIS A 401 9.24 -14.53 17.44
C HIS A 401 9.04 -13.13 16.86
N VAL A 402 9.03 -13.03 15.54
CA VAL A 402 8.69 -11.81 14.82
C VAL A 402 7.20 -11.81 14.54
N VAL A 403 6.53 -10.77 15.01
CA VAL A 403 5.08 -10.57 14.86
C VAL A 403 4.81 -9.23 14.18
N LEU A 404 3.66 -9.12 13.49
CA LEU A 404 3.19 -7.82 13.02
C LEU A 404 2.75 -6.96 14.21
N ASN A 405 2.99 -5.67 14.12
CA ASN A 405 2.57 -4.69 15.11
C ASN A 405 1.20 -4.13 14.70
N ASP A 406 0.15 -4.77 15.19
CA ASP A 406 -1.23 -4.29 15.09
C ASP A 406 -1.69 -3.53 16.35
N LYS A 407 -0.74 -3.22 17.27
CA LYS A 407 -0.87 -2.43 18.51
C LYS A 407 -2.30 -2.28 19.05
N GLY A 408 -2.60 -3.09 20.07
CA GLY A 408 -3.80 -3.01 20.92
C GLY A 408 -4.68 -4.26 20.83
N MET A 409 -4.07 -5.45 20.90
CA MET A 409 -4.73 -6.74 20.66
C MET A 409 -5.85 -7.13 21.65
N GLU A 410 -6.18 -6.33 22.66
CA GLU A 410 -7.05 -6.83 23.74
C GLU A 410 -8.35 -6.03 23.99
N ASP A 411 -8.48 -4.78 23.50
CA ASP A 411 -9.66 -3.93 23.76
C ASP A 411 -10.11 -3.12 22.53
N GLY A 412 -10.76 -3.78 21.58
CA GLY A 412 -11.43 -3.11 20.45
C GLY A 412 -12.58 -3.96 19.93
N ALA A 413 -13.62 -3.31 19.37
CA ALA A 413 -14.66 -4.05 18.67
C ALA A 413 -14.04 -4.95 17.58
N VAL A 414 -14.64 -6.10 17.28
CA VAL A 414 -14.13 -7.06 16.27
C VAL A 414 -13.73 -6.35 14.97
N GLY A 415 -14.56 -5.41 14.52
CA GLY A 415 -14.28 -4.62 13.34
C GLY A 415 -13.03 -3.72 13.43
N GLU A 416 -12.73 -3.17 14.60
CA GLU A 416 -11.52 -2.39 14.84
C GLU A 416 -10.26 -3.27 14.83
N MET A 417 -10.34 -4.48 15.39
CA MET A 417 -9.25 -5.45 15.34
C MET A 417 -8.94 -5.88 13.90
N VAL A 418 -9.99 -6.20 13.12
CA VAL A 418 -9.85 -6.53 11.68
C VAL A 418 -9.21 -5.37 10.91
N PHE A 419 -9.63 -4.13 11.20
CA PHE A 419 -9.06 -2.93 10.56
C PHE A 419 -7.56 -2.76 10.87
N ARG A 420 -7.19 -2.81 12.15
CA ARG A 420 -5.79 -2.62 12.59
C ARG A 420 -4.89 -3.72 12.03
N HIS A 421 -5.36 -4.97 12.05
CA HIS A 421 -4.63 -6.07 11.45
C HIS A 421 -4.50 -5.90 9.93
N ALA A 422 -5.58 -5.52 9.23
CA ALA A 422 -5.53 -5.22 7.80
C ALA A 422 -4.53 -4.09 7.48
N LEU A 423 -4.46 -3.05 8.32
CA LEU A 423 -3.50 -1.96 8.19
C LEU A 423 -2.05 -2.48 8.27
N ALA A 424 -1.74 -3.28 9.29
CA ALA A 424 -0.40 -3.87 9.46
C ALA A 424 -0.03 -4.79 8.30
N VAL A 425 -0.96 -5.64 7.85
CA VAL A 425 -0.78 -6.52 6.68
C VAL A 425 -0.54 -5.71 5.41
N LEU A 426 -1.32 -4.66 5.13
CA LEU A 426 -1.15 -3.82 3.94
C LEU A 426 0.17 -3.02 3.95
N MET A 427 0.60 -2.54 5.13
CA MET A 427 1.89 -1.88 5.29
C MET A 427 3.05 -2.85 5.02
N CYS A 428 3.00 -4.07 5.56
CA CYS A 428 3.99 -5.10 5.31
C CYS A 428 3.98 -5.57 3.83
N ALA A 429 2.78 -5.76 3.26
CA ALA A 429 2.56 -6.16 1.87
C ALA A 429 3.18 -5.19 0.86
N THR A 430 3.21 -3.89 1.18
CA THR A 430 3.86 -2.87 0.34
C THR A 430 5.34 -3.17 0.11
N TYR A 431 6.05 -3.75 1.08
CA TYR A 431 7.44 -4.14 0.90
C TYR A 431 7.59 -5.42 0.08
N ARG A 432 6.79 -6.45 0.37
CA ARG A 432 6.72 -7.68 -0.46
C ARG A 432 6.42 -7.35 -1.91
N ASN A 433 5.58 -6.35 -2.17
CA ASN A 433 5.18 -5.94 -3.52
C ASN A 433 6.32 -5.43 -4.38
N GLN A 434 7.38 -4.86 -3.79
CA GLN A 434 8.59 -4.49 -4.53
C GLN A 434 9.30 -5.73 -5.11
N LEU A 435 9.16 -6.89 -4.47
CA LEU A 435 9.77 -8.14 -4.89
C LEU A 435 9.02 -8.82 -6.05
N LEU A 436 7.71 -8.59 -6.17
CA LEU A 436 6.82 -9.34 -7.07
C LEU A 436 7.26 -9.29 -8.53
N ASN A 437 7.79 -8.17 -9.01
CA ASN A 437 8.23 -8.04 -10.41
C ASN A 437 9.36 -9.01 -10.78
N VAL A 438 10.19 -9.43 -9.80
CA VAL A 438 11.24 -10.45 -10.01
C VAL A 438 10.63 -11.85 -10.17
N PHE A 439 9.48 -12.10 -9.54
CA PHE A 439 8.88 -13.43 -9.42
C PHE A 439 7.61 -13.65 -10.23
N VAL A 440 7.00 -12.61 -10.80
CA VAL A 440 5.69 -12.71 -11.44
C VAL A 440 5.63 -13.79 -12.53
N ARG A 441 6.59 -13.81 -13.46
CA ARG A 441 6.64 -14.81 -14.54
C ARG A 441 6.74 -16.24 -14.00
N PRO A 442 7.76 -16.61 -13.17
CA PRO A 442 7.86 -17.95 -12.62
C PRO A 442 6.72 -18.30 -11.65
N ALA A 443 6.17 -17.34 -10.91
CA ALA A 443 5.04 -17.59 -10.01
C ALA A 443 3.74 -17.87 -10.78
N LEU A 444 3.46 -17.15 -11.87
CA LEU A 444 2.31 -17.47 -12.73
C LEU A 444 2.45 -18.85 -13.38
N VAL A 445 3.66 -19.29 -13.72
CA VAL A 445 3.88 -20.68 -14.17
C VAL A 445 3.63 -21.67 -13.04
N ALA A 446 4.09 -21.39 -11.82
CA ALA A 446 3.87 -22.24 -10.64
C ALA A 446 2.36 -22.40 -10.32
N ILE A 447 1.59 -21.31 -10.37
CA ILE A 447 0.13 -21.34 -10.18
C ILE A 447 -0.54 -22.04 -11.35
N ALA A 448 -0.13 -21.76 -12.59
CA ALA A 448 -0.68 -22.43 -13.77
C ALA A 448 -0.46 -23.96 -13.75
N LEU A 449 0.66 -24.44 -13.20
CA LEU A 449 0.91 -25.86 -12.99
C LEU A 449 -0.06 -26.51 -12.00
N GLN A 450 -0.55 -25.74 -11.02
CA GLN A 450 -1.53 -26.22 -10.04
C GLN A 450 -2.96 -26.16 -10.60
N MET A 451 -3.24 -25.22 -11.49
CA MET A 451 -4.56 -25.06 -12.14
C MET A 451 -4.75 -26.00 -13.34
N ALA A 452 -3.67 -26.36 -14.05
CA ALA A 452 -3.78 -27.14 -15.26
C ALA A 452 -4.24 -28.58 -14.96
N PRO A 453 -5.14 -29.16 -15.79
CA PRO A 453 -5.64 -30.53 -15.56
C PRO A 453 -4.56 -31.60 -15.79
N SER A 454 -3.49 -31.27 -16.51
CA SER A 454 -2.31 -32.12 -16.66
C SER A 454 -1.02 -31.30 -16.79
N PHE A 455 0.12 -31.98 -16.74
CA PHE A 455 1.44 -31.39 -16.92
C PHE A 455 1.79 -31.07 -18.39
N ARG A 456 0.82 -31.10 -19.31
CA ARG A 456 1.04 -30.73 -20.71
C ARG A 456 1.34 -29.24 -20.83
N LYS A 457 2.42 -28.91 -21.54
CA LYS A 457 2.90 -27.54 -21.73
C LYS A 457 1.84 -26.61 -22.32
N GLU A 458 1.01 -27.12 -23.24
CA GLU A 458 -0.08 -26.37 -23.87
C GLU A 458 -1.17 -25.96 -22.87
N GLU A 459 -1.53 -26.86 -21.95
CA GLU A 459 -2.55 -26.62 -20.92
C GLU A 459 -2.03 -25.65 -19.86
N VAL A 460 -0.80 -25.84 -19.39
CA VAL A 460 -0.13 -24.91 -18.46
C VAL A 460 0.01 -23.52 -19.09
N TYR A 461 0.37 -23.43 -20.38
CA TYR A 461 0.44 -22.15 -21.08
C TYR A 461 -0.94 -21.47 -21.20
N SER A 462 -2.01 -22.24 -21.39
CA SER A 462 -3.37 -21.70 -21.39
C SER A 462 -3.75 -21.09 -20.04
N CYS A 463 -3.50 -21.80 -18.94
CA CYS A 463 -3.72 -21.29 -17.58
C CYS A 463 -2.84 -20.07 -17.28
N PHE A 464 -1.57 -20.09 -17.70
CA PHE A 464 -0.66 -18.95 -17.57
C PHE A 464 -1.20 -17.71 -18.30
N ASN A 465 -1.68 -17.85 -19.54
CA ASN A 465 -2.24 -16.73 -20.30
C ASN A 465 -3.48 -16.17 -19.62
N PHE A 466 -4.36 -17.04 -19.12
CA PHE A 466 -5.52 -16.63 -18.35
C PHE A 466 -5.12 -15.77 -17.14
N LEU A 467 -4.19 -16.26 -16.31
CA LEU A 467 -3.70 -15.51 -15.14
C LEU A 467 -3.06 -14.17 -15.54
N ARG A 468 -2.25 -14.18 -16.59
CA ARG A 468 -1.58 -12.98 -17.10
C ARG A 468 -2.58 -11.93 -17.57
N ASP A 469 -3.63 -12.34 -18.26
CA ASP A 469 -4.67 -11.43 -18.75
C ASP A 469 -5.52 -10.89 -17.59
N VAL A 470 -5.84 -11.72 -16.59
CA VAL A 470 -6.54 -11.29 -15.35
C VAL A 470 -5.70 -10.30 -14.54
N PHE A 471 -4.39 -10.51 -14.43
CA PHE A 471 -3.48 -9.68 -13.63
C PHE A 471 -2.74 -8.61 -14.44
N SER A 472 -3.24 -8.26 -15.63
CA SER A 472 -2.59 -7.31 -16.54
C SER A 472 -2.53 -5.86 -16.02
N ASP A 473 -3.46 -5.48 -15.12
CA ASP A 473 -3.45 -4.19 -14.40
C ASP A 473 -2.76 -4.29 -13.01
N GLU A 474 -2.41 -5.51 -12.57
CA GLU A 474 -1.69 -5.77 -11.32
C GLU A 474 -0.17 -5.78 -11.52
N PHE A 475 0.29 -6.36 -12.64
CA PHE A 475 1.70 -6.51 -12.98
C PHE A 475 2.00 -6.06 -14.41
N ILE A 476 3.25 -5.67 -14.65
CA ILE A 476 3.68 -5.15 -15.95
C ILE A 476 4.15 -6.28 -16.86
N PHE A 477 3.33 -6.56 -17.89
CA PHE A 477 3.67 -7.43 -19.01
C PHE A 477 3.81 -6.62 -20.29
N PHE A 478 4.80 -6.95 -21.11
CA PHE A 478 4.95 -6.29 -22.40
C PHE A 478 3.87 -6.81 -23.37
N PRO A 479 3.15 -5.93 -24.08
CA PRO A 479 2.09 -6.36 -24.99
C PRO A 479 2.58 -7.31 -26.10
N GLY A 480 1.78 -8.34 -26.41
CA GLY A 480 2.02 -9.20 -27.58
C GLY A 480 3.14 -10.24 -27.47
N ILE A 481 3.76 -10.44 -26.29
CA ILE A 481 4.87 -11.40 -26.10
C ILE A 481 4.58 -12.49 -25.05
N SER A 482 3.33 -12.94 -24.92
CA SER A 482 2.90 -13.94 -23.93
C SER A 482 3.77 -15.19 -23.86
N LEU A 483 4.09 -15.75 -25.01
CA LEU A 483 4.91 -16.96 -25.11
C LEU A 483 6.31 -16.74 -24.53
N LYS A 484 6.87 -15.55 -24.75
CA LYS A 484 8.19 -15.19 -24.23
C LYS A 484 8.16 -15.04 -22.70
N ASP A 485 7.13 -14.40 -22.15
CA ASP A 485 6.95 -14.30 -20.69
C ASP A 485 6.80 -15.70 -20.06
N PHE A 486 6.06 -16.61 -20.71
CA PHE A 486 5.90 -18.00 -20.27
C PHE A 486 7.22 -18.78 -20.31
N GLU A 487 7.95 -18.69 -21.43
CA GLU A 487 9.25 -19.33 -21.60
C GLU A 487 10.29 -18.81 -20.61
N GLU A 488 10.27 -17.51 -20.30
CA GLU A 488 11.11 -16.91 -19.27
C GLU A 488 10.77 -17.47 -17.87
N GLY A 489 9.49 -17.55 -17.52
CA GLY A 489 9.05 -18.18 -16.26
C GLY A 489 9.51 -19.63 -16.15
N CYS A 490 9.34 -20.42 -17.21
CA CYS A 490 9.81 -21.82 -17.27
C CYS A 490 11.35 -21.92 -17.16
N PHE A 491 12.07 -21.02 -17.83
CA PHE A 491 13.53 -20.98 -17.80
C PHE A 491 14.04 -20.69 -16.39
N LEU A 492 13.48 -19.70 -15.70
CA LEU A 492 13.86 -19.34 -14.34
C LEU A 492 13.60 -20.47 -13.35
N LEU A 493 12.45 -21.13 -13.44
CA LEU A 493 12.13 -22.29 -12.61
C LEU A 493 13.06 -23.49 -12.92
N THR A 494 13.41 -23.73 -14.18
CA THR A 494 14.36 -24.79 -14.54
C THR A 494 15.77 -24.47 -14.01
N LYS A 495 16.17 -23.20 -14.03
CA LYS A 495 17.49 -22.73 -13.56
C LYS A 495 17.71 -22.99 -12.07
N CYS A 496 16.66 -22.98 -11.26
CA CYS A 496 16.74 -23.34 -9.83
C CYS A 496 16.31 -24.77 -9.52
N ASP A 497 16.22 -25.65 -10.53
CA ASP A 497 15.77 -27.05 -10.39
C ASP A 497 14.36 -27.17 -9.80
N ALA A 498 13.53 -26.13 -9.93
CA ALA A 498 12.14 -26.14 -9.43
C ALA A 498 11.22 -27.01 -10.29
N ILE A 499 11.47 -27.02 -11.60
CA ILE A 499 10.75 -27.81 -12.60
C ILE A 499 11.73 -28.46 -13.58
N GLN A 500 11.28 -29.52 -14.24
CA GLN A 500 11.89 -30.07 -15.45
C GLN A 500 10.95 -29.88 -16.63
N THR A 501 11.51 -29.45 -17.75
CA THR A 501 10.78 -29.19 -18.99
C THR A 501 11.21 -30.18 -20.07
N SER A 502 10.24 -30.89 -20.66
CA SER A 502 10.42 -31.70 -21.87
C SER A 502 9.88 -30.94 -23.10
N GLN A 503 9.84 -31.58 -24.27
CA GLN A 503 9.24 -30.95 -25.46
C GLN A 503 7.73 -30.67 -25.31
N GLN A 504 7.01 -31.51 -24.55
CA GLN A 504 5.55 -31.45 -24.45
C GLN A 504 5.02 -31.27 -23.02
N GLU A 505 5.85 -31.45 -22.01
CA GLU A 505 5.40 -31.53 -20.61
C GLU A 505 6.32 -30.74 -19.67
N ILE A 506 5.76 -30.34 -18.53
CA ILE A 506 6.41 -29.57 -17.47
C ILE A 506 6.11 -30.22 -16.13
N TYR A 507 7.14 -30.71 -15.43
CA TYR A 507 6.99 -31.43 -14.18
C TYR A 507 7.65 -30.68 -13.02
N PRO A 508 6.98 -30.53 -11.86
CA PRO A 508 7.66 -30.11 -10.65
C PRO A 508 8.67 -31.17 -10.22
N THR A 509 9.81 -30.76 -9.67
CA THR A 509 10.78 -31.71 -9.08
C THR A 509 10.56 -31.83 -7.57
N ASP A 510 10.96 -32.96 -6.99
CA ASP A 510 10.84 -33.15 -5.52
C ASP A 510 11.63 -32.08 -4.74
N LYS A 511 12.82 -31.72 -5.22
CA LYS A 511 13.67 -30.66 -4.66
C LYS A 511 13.09 -29.26 -4.87
N GLY A 512 12.32 -29.10 -5.93
CA GLY A 512 11.71 -27.87 -6.40
C GLY A 512 10.39 -27.52 -5.73
N SER A 513 9.75 -28.50 -5.08
CA SER A 513 8.45 -28.38 -4.43
C SER A 513 8.35 -27.17 -3.50
N GLY A 514 9.37 -26.93 -2.66
CA GLY A 514 9.44 -25.76 -1.78
C GLY A 514 9.48 -24.42 -2.53
N THR A 515 10.19 -24.35 -3.66
CA THR A 515 10.24 -23.14 -4.50
C THR A 515 8.90 -22.87 -5.17
N VAL A 516 8.29 -23.91 -5.77
CA VAL A 516 6.97 -23.80 -6.41
C VAL A 516 5.91 -23.39 -5.39
N SER A 517 5.90 -24.03 -4.21
CA SER A 517 4.98 -23.72 -3.12
C SER A 517 5.14 -22.27 -2.64
N PHE A 518 6.38 -21.83 -2.40
CA PHE A 518 6.66 -20.45 -1.98
C PHE A 518 6.24 -19.41 -3.01
N LEU A 519 6.50 -19.66 -4.30
CA LEU A 519 6.09 -18.74 -5.37
C LEU A 519 4.57 -18.66 -5.51
N SER A 520 3.87 -19.80 -5.44
CA SER A 520 2.41 -19.82 -5.42
C SER A 520 1.85 -19.09 -4.20
N ALA A 521 2.41 -19.31 -3.00
CA ALA A 521 2.00 -18.66 -1.77
C ALA A 521 2.21 -17.13 -1.80
N MET A 522 3.31 -16.66 -2.39
CA MET A 522 3.60 -15.22 -2.51
C MET A 522 2.52 -14.47 -3.33
N PHE A 523 1.92 -15.13 -4.32
CA PHE A 523 0.92 -14.57 -5.23
C PHE A 523 -0.52 -14.98 -4.90
N ARG A 524 -0.71 -15.91 -3.96
CA ARG A 524 -2.01 -16.40 -3.49
C ARG A 524 -2.96 -15.26 -3.05
N PRO A 525 -2.52 -14.20 -2.34
CA PRO A 525 -3.41 -13.10 -1.98
C PRO A 525 -4.07 -12.38 -3.17
N PHE A 526 -3.41 -12.36 -4.35
CA PHE A 526 -4.00 -11.79 -5.56
C PHE A 526 -5.07 -12.70 -6.16
N VAL A 527 -4.81 -14.02 -6.17
CA VAL A 527 -5.76 -15.04 -6.64
C VAL A 527 -7.01 -15.06 -5.75
N GLU A 528 -6.81 -15.22 -4.44
CA GLU A 528 -7.89 -15.26 -3.46
C GLU A 528 -8.67 -13.94 -3.41
N GLY A 529 -7.96 -12.81 -3.42
CA GLY A 529 -8.60 -11.50 -3.44
C GLY A 529 -9.49 -11.31 -4.67
N TYR A 530 -9.01 -11.70 -5.85
CA TYR A 530 -9.81 -11.66 -7.08
C TYR A 530 -11.00 -12.62 -7.01
N GLN A 531 -10.84 -13.84 -6.50
CA GLN A 531 -11.95 -14.79 -6.29
C GLN A 531 -13.02 -14.19 -5.37
N LEU A 532 -12.65 -13.55 -4.25
CA LEU A 532 -13.59 -12.89 -3.34
C LEU A 532 -14.36 -11.75 -4.03
N ILE A 533 -13.65 -10.90 -4.78
CA ILE A 533 -14.25 -9.77 -5.51
C ILE A 533 -15.21 -10.28 -6.60
N PHE A 534 -14.84 -11.34 -7.32
CA PHE A 534 -15.67 -11.93 -8.36
C PHE A 534 -16.90 -12.62 -7.76
N ARG A 535 -16.76 -13.29 -6.61
CA ARG A 535 -17.89 -13.87 -5.86
C ARG A 535 -18.88 -12.79 -5.42
N TYR A 536 -18.41 -11.64 -4.94
CA TYR A 536 -19.26 -10.49 -4.65
C TYR A 536 -20.06 -10.04 -5.88
N LEU A 537 -19.38 -9.85 -7.02
CA LEU A 537 -20.04 -9.43 -8.27
C LEU A 537 -21.03 -10.46 -8.80
N SER A 538 -20.78 -11.75 -8.57
CA SER A 538 -21.67 -12.83 -9.00
C SER A 538 -22.92 -12.97 -8.12
N LYS A 539 -22.81 -12.71 -6.80
CA LYS A 539 -23.88 -13.00 -5.82
C LYS A 539 -24.69 -11.76 -5.42
N GLU A 540 -24.02 -10.64 -5.16
CA GLU A 540 -24.62 -9.45 -4.54
C GLU A 540 -25.06 -8.40 -5.56
N MET A 541 -24.40 -8.34 -6.74
CA MET A 541 -24.67 -7.32 -7.74
C MET A 541 -25.61 -7.81 -8.85
N LYS A 542 -26.85 -7.29 -8.84
CA LYS A 542 -27.89 -7.61 -9.83
C LYS A 542 -28.21 -6.48 -10.80
N GLU A 543 -27.75 -5.26 -10.51
CA GLU A 543 -28.08 -4.04 -11.26
C GLU A 543 -26.83 -3.27 -11.71
N ALA A 544 -27.03 -2.24 -12.53
CA ALA A 544 -25.96 -1.35 -12.96
C ALA A 544 -25.43 -0.55 -11.77
N PHE A 545 -24.11 -0.51 -11.59
CA PHE A 545 -23.47 0.17 -10.47
C PHE A 545 -22.39 1.15 -10.91
N THR A 546 -21.97 2.01 -9.99
CA THR A 546 -20.83 2.92 -10.15
C THR A 546 -19.65 2.45 -9.31
N GLU A 547 -18.44 2.89 -9.65
CA GLU A 547 -17.23 2.60 -8.87
C GLU A 547 -17.36 3.06 -7.40
N LYS A 548 -18.07 4.18 -7.17
CA LYS A 548 -18.35 4.71 -5.82
C LYS A 548 -19.23 3.80 -4.96
N GLN A 549 -20.04 2.93 -5.59
CA GLN A 549 -20.85 1.93 -4.89
C GLN A 549 -20.11 0.61 -4.76
N PHE A 550 -19.37 0.23 -5.80
CA PHE A 550 -18.64 -1.03 -5.86
C PHE A 550 -17.54 -1.15 -4.81
N ILE A 551 -16.69 -0.12 -4.66
CA ILE A 551 -15.53 -0.18 -3.75
C ILE A 551 -15.98 -0.37 -2.29
N PRO A 552 -16.87 0.47 -1.71
CA PRO A 552 -17.42 0.21 -0.38
C PRO A 552 -18.17 -1.12 -0.26
N GLY A 553 -18.93 -1.50 -1.29
CA GLY A 553 -19.72 -2.73 -1.28
C GLY A 553 -18.87 -3.99 -1.17
N VAL A 554 -17.81 -4.08 -1.97
CA VAL A 554 -16.82 -5.17 -1.89
C VAL A 554 -16.11 -5.15 -0.54
N ARG A 555 -15.71 -3.97 -0.06
CA ARG A 555 -15.02 -3.84 1.22
C ARG A 555 -15.88 -4.37 2.38
N ASN A 556 -17.15 -3.97 2.45
CA ASN A 556 -18.09 -4.46 3.45
C ASN A 556 -18.26 -5.99 3.37
N PHE A 557 -18.37 -6.53 2.15
CA PHE A 557 -18.48 -7.97 1.94
C PHE A 557 -17.23 -8.73 2.45
N VAL A 558 -16.03 -8.28 2.06
CA VAL A 558 -14.77 -8.90 2.51
C VAL A 558 -14.60 -8.75 4.02
N PHE A 559 -14.93 -7.59 4.57
CA PHE A 559 -14.84 -7.32 6.01
C PHE A 559 -15.70 -8.29 6.82
N GLN A 560 -16.96 -8.51 6.42
CA GLN A 560 -17.83 -9.50 7.07
C GLN A 560 -17.29 -10.94 7.01
N LEU A 561 -16.57 -11.29 5.95
CA LEU A 561 -15.92 -12.61 5.85
C LEU A 561 -14.70 -12.72 6.76
N LEU A 562 -13.94 -11.63 6.93
CA LEU A 562 -12.81 -11.55 7.85
C LEU A 562 -13.28 -11.62 9.31
N GLU A 563 -14.34 -10.89 9.67
CA GLU A 563 -14.94 -10.93 11.02
C GLU A 563 -15.42 -12.34 11.40
N LYS A 564 -15.97 -13.09 10.42
CA LYS A 564 -16.41 -14.48 10.61
C LYS A 564 -15.27 -15.50 10.55
N GLY A 565 -14.03 -15.08 10.28
CA GLY A 565 -12.89 -15.98 10.06
C GLY A 565 -13.00 -16.84 8.80
N SER A 566 -13.94 -16.55 7.89
CA SER A 566 -14.15 -17.33 6.64
C SER A 566 -13.08 -17.07 5.58
N THR A 567 -12.26 -16.04 5.76
CA THR A 567 -11.10 -15.73 4.92
C THR A 567 -10.03 -15.07 5.78
N GLN A 568 -8.77 -15.14 5.33
CA GLN A 568 -7.62 -14.42 5.89
C GLN A 568 -6.99 -13.47 4.86
N CYS A 569 -7.66 -13.24 3.72
CA CYS A 569 -7.13 -12.40 2.65
C CYS A 569 -7.43 -10.91 2.91
N TYR A 570 -6.75 -10.31 3.88
CA TYR A 570 -6.88 -8.88 4.23
C TYR A 570 -6.57 -7.95 3.05
N GLU A 571 -5.70 -8.37 2.13
CA GLU A 571 -5.36 -7.58 0.93
C GLU A 571 -6.57 -7.30 0.02
N ALA A 572 -7.64 -8.10 0.10
CA ALA A 572 -8.87 -7.88 -0.67
C ALA A 572 -9.64 -6.61 -0.23
N LEU A 573 -9.31 -6.04 0.94
CA LEU A 573 -9.82 -4.73 1.39
C LEU A 573 -9.18 -3.55 0.65
N SER A 574 -8.06 -3.79 -0.06
CA SER A 574 -7.35 -2.78 -0.84
C SER A 574 -8.19 -2.24 -2.00
N SER A 575 -8.51 -0.95 -1.96
CA SER A 575 -9.25 -0.30 -3.04
C SER A 575 -8.51 -0.34 -4.39
N ASP A 576 -7.19 -0.49 -4.41
CA ASP A 576 -6.42 -0.67 -5.64
C ASP A 576 -6.66 -2.07 -6.23
N MET A 577 -6.60 -3.12 -5.40
CA MET A 577 -6.91 -4.49 -5.85
C MET A 577 -8.34 -4.59 -6.39
N GLN A 578 -9.30 -3.97 -5.69
CA GLN A 578 -10.70 -3.94 -6.13
C GLN A 578 -10.88 -3.26 -7.49
N LYS A 579 -10.22 -2.12 -7.72
CA LYS A 579 -10.24 -1.42 -9.03
C LYS A 579 -9.60 -2.26 -10.13
N ASN A 580 -8.48 -2.90 -9.84
CA ASN A 580 -7.76 -3.74 -10.80
C ASN A 580 -8.60 -4.97 -11.18
N ALA A 581 -9.24 -5.64 -10.21
CA ALA A 581 -10.15 -6.76 -10.45
C ALA A 581 -11.36 -6.34 -11.30
N LEU A 582 -11.96 -5.18 -11.04
CA LEU A 582 -13.04 -4.64 -11.87
C LEU A 582 -12.56 -4.35 -13.30
N SER A 583 -11.36 -3.79 -13.45
CA SER A 583 -10.76 -3.51 -14.76
C SER A 583 -10.51 -4.80 -15.55
N ALA A 584 -9.99 -5.85 -14.89
CA ALA A 584 -9.78 -7.17 -15.48
C ALA A 584 -11.09 -7.77 -16.03
N LEU A 585 -12.19 -7.72 -15.27
CA LEU A 585 -13.49 -8.20 -15.74
C LEU A 585 -14.05 -7.39 -16.92
N VAL A 586 -13.74 -6.09 -16.99
CA VAL A 586 -14.09 -5.27 -18.14
C VAL A 586 -13.29 -5.70 -19.38
N GLN A 587 -11.99 -5.96 -19.24
CA GLN A 587 -11.14 -6.42 -20.33
C GLN A 587 -11.55 -7.82 -20.83
N LEU A 588 -11.91 -8.73 -19.92
CA LEU A 588 -12.41 -10.07 -20.23
C LEU A 588 -13.85 -10.07 -20.76
N GLY A 589 -14.51 -8.91 -20.84
CA GLY A 589 -15.88 -8.78 -21.37
C GLY A 589 -16.98 -9.29 -20.43
N ALA A 590 -16.64 -9.68 -19.21
CA ALA A 590 -17.61 -10.11 -18.18
C ALA A 590 -18.35 -8.92 -17.55
N VAL A 591 -17.76 -7.71 -17.58
CA VAL A 591 -18.41 -6.48 -17.13
C VAL A 591 -18.41 -5.44 -18.26
N LYS A 592 -19.59 -4.87 -18.56
CA LYS A 592 -19.74 -3.80 -19.57
C LYS A 592 -19.61 -2.43 -18.92
N LYS A 593 -18.60 -1.67 -19.32
CA LYS A 593 -18.38 -0.27 -18.90
C LYS A 593 -19.08 0.71 -19.86
N LYS A 594 -19.93 1.59 -19.34
CA LYS A 594 -20.64 2.64 -20.09
C LYS A 594 -20.30 4.03 -19.55
N LYS A 595 -19.96 4.97 -20.44
CA LYS A 595 -19.69 6.37 -20.07
C LYS A 595 -20.99 7.15 -19.95
N MET A 596 -21.15 7.87 -18.84
CA MET A 596 -22.27 8.75 -18.52
C MET A 596 -21.76 10.17 -18.25
N PRO A 597 -22.61 11.21 -18.26
CA PRO A 597 -22.19 12.58 -17.93
C PRO A 597 -21.62 12.71 -16.50
N SER A 598 -22.13 11.92 -15.57
CA SER A 598 -21.75 11.90 -14.14
C SER A 598 -20.63 10.91 -13.79
N GLY A 599 -20.08 10.17 -14.76
CA GLY A 599 -19.03 9.16 -14.52
C GLY A 599 -19.16 7.92 -15.40
N PHE A 600 -18.79 6.76 -14.87
CA PHE A 600 -18.95 5.47 -15.55
C PHE A 600 -19.93 4.58 -14.77
N THR A 601 -20.75 3.84 -15.50
CA THR A 601 -21.60 2.77 -14.98
C THR A 601 -21.16 1.42 -15.51
N TYR A 602 -21.34 0.38 -14.71
CA TYR A 602 -20.88 -0.98 -14.98
C TYR A 602 -22.08 -1.94 -14.91
N ASN A 603 -22.13 -2.92 -15.81
CA ASN A 603 -23.12 -3.98 -15.81
C ASN A 603 -22.44 -5.35 -15.85
N VAL A 604 -22.77 -6.22 -14.90
CA VAL A 604 -22.19 -7.57 -14.78
C VAL A 604 -22.92 -8.55 -15.68
N ASN A 605 -22.17 -9.42 -16.36
CA ASN A 605 -22.69 -10.68 -16.87
C ASN A 605 -22.35 -11.79 -15.87
N GLN A 606 -23.33 -12.15 -15.03
CA GLN A 606 -23.12 -13.12 -13.94
C GLN A 606 -22.64 -14.49 -14.45
N GLU A 607 -23.15 -14.96 -15.58
CA GLU A 607 -22.73 -16.25 -16.16
C GLU A 607 -21.26 -16.19 -16.61
N ALA A 608 -20.82 -15.07 -17.18
CA ALA A 608 -19.42 -14.89 -17.57
C ALA A 608 -18.49 -14.78 -16.34
N VAL A 609 -18.92 -14.08 -15.29
CA VAL A 609 -18.15 -14.00 -14.03
C VAL A 609 -18.05 -15.37 -13.36
N SER A 610 -19.14 -16.14 -13.31
CA SER A 610 -19.15 -17.51 -12.77
C SER A 610 -18.18 -18.40 -13.54
N LYS A 611 -18.19 -18.35 -14.88
CA LYS A 611 -17.25 -19.12 -15.71
C LYS A 611 -15.78 -18.75 -15.44
N ILE A 612 -15.50 -17.46 -15.20
CA ILE A 612 -14.15 -17.01 -14.84
C ILE A 612 -13.76 -17.51 -13.44
N LEU A 613 -14.70 -17.54 -12.49
CA LEU A 613 -14.49 -18.11 -11.16
C LEU A 613 -14.18 -19.62 -11.22
N ASP A 614 -14.93 -20.37 -12.03
CA ASP A 614 -14.72 -21.81 -12.20
C ASP A 614 -13.29 -22.11 -12.69
N MET A 615 -12.72 -21.24 -13.53
CA MET A 615 -11.32 -21.36 -13.98
C MET A 615 -10.29 -21.20 -12.87
N PHE A 616 -10.63 -20.53 -11.76
CA PHE A 616 -9.78 -20.47 -10.57
C PHE A 616 -9.96 -21.67 -9.63
N ASP A 617 -11.18 -22.23 -9.57
CA ASP A 617 -11.59 -23.24 -8.58
C ASP A 617 -11.29 -24.69 -9.01
N ASP A 618 -10.80 -24.95 -10.24
CA ASP A 618 -10.31 -26.28 -10.67
C ASP A 618 -9.04 -26.76 -9.92
N SER A 619 -8.53 -25.99 -8.95
CA SER A 619 -7.57 -26.46 -7.95
C SER A 619 -8.28 -27.35 -6.92
N ALA A 620 -7.93 -28.63 -6.87
CA ALA A 620 -8.35 -29.54 -5.82
C ALA A 620 -7.92 -29.04 -4.43
N ASP A 621 -8.82 -28.35 -3.74
CA ASP A 621 -9.00 -28.34 -2.28
C ASP A 621 -10.29 -27.57 -1.97
N ALA A 622 -11.40 -28.32 -1.90
CA ALA A 622 -12.59 -27.86 -1.20
C ALA A 622 -12.22 -27.70 0.27
N ILE A 623 -12.46 -26.51 0.83
CA ILE A 623 -12.37 -26.23 2.27
C ILE A 623 -13.22 -27.28 3.01
N PRO A 624 -12.66 -28.15 3.87
CA PRO A 624 -13.46 -29.06 4.68
C PRO A 624 -13.97 -28.32 5.91
N GLU A 625 -15.29 -28.28 6.10
CA GLU A 625 -15.90 -28.05 7.40
C GLU A 625 -15.67 -29.29 8.29
N HIS A 626 -14.78 -29.21 9.29
CA HIS A 626 -14.72 -30.18 10.38
C HIS A 626 -14.67 -29.47 11.74
N ASN A 627 -15.48 -29.98 12.68
CA ASN A 627 -15.68 -29.49 14.03
C ASN A 627 -15.16 -30.55 15.01
N GLU A 628 -14.08 -30.29 15.75
CA GLU A 628 -13.51 -31.16 16.81
C GLU A 628 -13.39 -30.35 18.11
N PHE A 629 -14.13 -30.69 19.16
CA PHE A 629 -14.02 -30.04 20.47
C PHE A 629 -14.12 -31.06 21.61
N LEU A 630 -12.98 -31.49 22.17
CA LEU A 630 -12.83 -32.32 23.38
C LEU A 630 -11.54 -31.89 24.12
N PHE A 631 -11.59 -31.73 25.47
CA PHE A 631 -10.46 -31.24 26.29
C PHE A 631 -9.69 -32.35 27.03
N PRO A 632 -8.40 -32.12 27.37
CA PRO A 632 -7.63 -33.02 28.24
C PRO A 632 -8.12 -33.00 29.70
N GLU A 633 -7.99 -34.14 30.40
CA GLU A 633 -8.34 -34.29 31.84
C GLU A 633 -7.12 -34.00 32.74
N TYR A 634 -7.30 -33.24 33.82
CA TYR A 634 -6.26 -32.85 34.77
C TYR A 634 -6.69 -33.04 36.24
N GLU A 635 -5.73 -33.22 37.15
CA GLU A 635 -5.91 -33.25 38.61
C GLU A 635 -5.59 -31.88 39.23
N ILE A 636 -6.37 -31.43 40.23
CA ILE A 636 -6.14 -30.15 40.95
C ILE A 636 -5.46 -30.43 42.29
N LEU A 637 -4.29 -29.83 42.52
CA LEU A 637 -3.58 -29.85 43.81
C LEU A 637 -4.00 -28.63 44.64
N ILE A 638 -4.27 -28.83 45.95
CA ILE A 638 -4.76 -27.78 46.85
C ILE A 638 -3.72 -27.53 47.95
N GLU A 639 -3.23 -26.31 48.07
CA GLU A 639 -2.24 -25.87 49.08
C GLU A 639 -2.74 -24.62 49.85
N PRO A 640 -2.41 -24.45 51.15
CA PRO A 640 -2.83 -23.29 51.95
C PRO A 640 -1.99 -22.03 51.66
N GLU A 641 -2.65 -20.86 51.55
CA GLU A 641 -2.02 -19.55 51.31
C GLU A 641 -1.18 -19.09 52.53
N GLU A 642 0.12 -18.82 52.36
CA GLU A 642 1.01 -18.33 53.43
C GLU A 642 0.80 -16.81 53.68
N PRO A 643 0.65 -16.34 54.94
CA PRO A 643 0.40 -14.92 55.22
C PRO A 643 1.68 -14.06 55.23
N GLU A 644 1.70 -12.97 54.45
CA GLU A 644 2.71 -11.90 54.54
C GLU A 644 2.39 -10.89 55.68
N PHE A 645 3.42 -10.49 56.45
CA PHE A 645 3.36 -9.48 57.52
C PHE A 645 3.70 -8.05 57.03
N PRO A 646 3.29 -6.98 57.75
CA PRO A 646 2.90 -5.70 57.16
C PRO A 646 3.96 -4.59 57.25
N ALA A 647 3.74 -3.50 56.49
CA ALA A 647 4.32 -2.20 56.77
C ALA A 647 3.24 -1.09 56.72
N ASP A 648 3.36 -0.21 57.70
CA ASP A 648 2.38 0.66 58.34
C ASP A 648 2.28 2.07 57.72
N SER A 649 1.15 2.73 57.99
CA SER A 649 0.97 4.19 58.21
C SER A 649 1.16 5.16 57.01
N THR A 650 0.43 6.28 56.82
CA THR A 650 -0.70 6.98 57.44
C THR A 650 -0.95 8.25 56.58
N ASP A 651 -2.19 8.75 56.59
CA ASP A 651 -2.58 10.17 56.56
C ASP A 651 -2.43 11.02 55.26
N ASP A 652 -3.58 11.37 54.69
CA ASP A 652 -4.29 12.66 54.91
C ASP A 652 -4.75 13.46 53.68
N GLU A 653 -6.01 13.91 53.79
CA GLU A 653 -6.62 15.16 53.25
C GLU A 653 -6.82 15.34 51.73
N GLN A 654 -7.87 16.00 51.21
CA GLN A 654 -9.21 16.47 51.60
C GLN A 654 -9.73 17.26 50.37
N GLY A 655 -11.05 17.23 50.12
CA GLY A 655 -11.83 18.32 49.49
C GLY A 655 -11.76 18.44 47.95
N ALA A 656 -12.84 18.15 47.20
CA ALA A 656 -14.01 19.02 46.94
C ALA A 656 -13.65 20.25 46.06
N GLU A 657 -14.39 20.68 45.04
CA GLU A 657 -15.81 20.54 44.72
C GLU A 657 -16.07 21.11 43.30
N ASP A 658 -17.15 20.63 42.67
CA ASP A 658 -18.07 21.35 41.77
C ASP A 658 -17.59 21.98 40.43
N THR A 659 -18.20 21.53 39.33
CA THR A 659 -19.39 22.24 38.82
C THR A 659 -20.15 21.47 37.74
N SER A 660 -21.46 21.66 37.83
CA SER A 660 -22.55 20.92 37.24
C SER A 660 -22.91 21.23 35.78
N LYS A 661 -23.74 20.31 35.24
CA LYS A 661 -24.89 20.48 34.32
C LYS A 661 -24.69 20.17 32.83
N GLY A 662 -25.48 19.18 32.39
CA GLY A 662 -26.31 19.35 31.20
C GLY A 662 -26.56 18.08 30.39
N ALA A 663 -27.33 17.13 30.93
CA ALA A 663 -27.91 16.05 30.15
C ALA A 663 -28.97 16.58 29.15
N LYS A 664 -28.93 16.08 27.92
CA LYS A 664 -30.10 15.91 27.06
C LYS A 664 -29.96 14.60 26.30
N GLU A 665 -30.88 13.68 26.60
CA GLU A 665 -31.11 12.44 25.89
C GLU A 665 -31.65 12.68 24.49
N GLN A 666 -31.26 11.81 23.56
CA GLN A 666 -32.07 11.41 22.42
C GLN A 666 -31.82 9.92 22.15
N GLU A 667 -32.86 9.11 22.36
CA GLU A 667 -32.97 7.74 21.87
C GLU A 667 -33.10 7.73 20.34
N GLU A 668 -32.42 6.82 19.64
CA GLU A 668 -33.03 6.03 18.56
C GLU A 668 -32.21 4.77 18.21
N LEU A 669 -32.94 3.75 17.75
CA LEU A 669 -32.63 2.34 17.57
C LEU A 669 -31.53 2.00 16.55
N GLY A 670 -30.75 0.96 16.90
CA GLY A 670 -30.37 -0.19 16.05
C GLY A 670 -30.03 0.02 14.58
N ALA A 671 -28.74 0.04 14.27
CA ALA A 671 -28.20 -0.25 12.94
C ALA A 671 -26.89 -1.04 13.09
N ALA A 672 -26.77 -2.17 12.39
CA ALA A 672 -25.49 -2.86 12.21
C ALA A 672 -24.53 -1.90 11.49
N GLY A 673 -23.45 -1.52 12.16
CA GLY A 673 -22.45 -0.58 11.64
C GLY A 673 -21.85 -1.09 10.34
N THR A 674 -21.81 -0.23 9.33
CA THR A 674 -21.14 -0.55 8.05
C THR A 674 -19.63 -0.40 8.20
N ALA A 675 -18.82 -1.13 7.41
CA ALA A 675 -17.36 -1.03 7.56
C ALA A 675 -16.87 0.41 7.30
N ASP A 676 -17.54 1.16 6.41
CA ASP A 676 -17.26 2.58 6.19
C ASP A 676 -17.50 3.45 7.45
N GLU A 677 -18.39 3.08 8.37
CA GLU A 677 -18.57 3.78 9.67
C GLU A 677 -17.47 3.42 10.66
N ALA A 678 -17.06 2.15 10.73
CA ALA A 678 -15.91 1.71 11.54
C ALA A 678 -14.57 2.31 11.05
N PHE A 679 -14.42 2.54 9.74
CA PHE A 679 -13.24 3.17 9.15
C PHE A 679 -13.26 4.71 9.21
N GLN A 680 -14.41 5.35 9.48
CA GLN A 680 -14.56 6.80 9.56
C GLN A 680 -14.64 7.33 11.00
N SER A 681 -15.06 6.50 11.97
CA SER A 681 -15.18 6.87 13.39
C SER A 681 -13.83 7.04 14.12
N LEU A 682 -12.70 6.75 13.44
CA LEU A 682 -11.35 6.72 14.03
C LEU A 682 -10.51 7.98 13.78
N ASP A 683 -11.06 9.00 13.10
CA ASP A 683 -10.22 9.95 12.34
C ASP A 683 -9.83 11.25 13.07
N GLU A 684 -10.39 11.58 14.25
CA GLU A 684 -10.01 12.82 14.97
C GLU A 684 -9.98 12.70 16.51
N GLU A 685 -10.93 12.01 17.14
CA GLU A 685 -10.99 11.86 18.61
C GLU A 685 -10.00 10.81 19.15
N THR A 686 -9.73 9.74 18.39
CA THR A 686 -8.85 8.63 18.81
C THR A 686 -7.39 9.08 18.95
N LEU A 687 -6.93 9.99 18.09
CA LEU A 687 -5.60 10.59 18.17
C LEU A 687 -5.41 11.52 19.39
N GLU A 688 -6.49 12.08 19.93
CA GLU A 688 -6.46 12.93 21.13
C GLU A 688 -6.71 12.14 22.43
N ALA A 689 -7.53 11.07 22.37
CA ALA A 689 -7.85 10.20 23.51
C ALA A 689 -6.69 9.25 23.88
N MET A 690 -5.97 8.71 22.89
CA MET A 690 -4.79 7.85 23.12
C MET A 690 -3.64 8.59 23.83
N ALA A 691 -3.69 9.91 23.95
CA ALA A 691 -2.69 10.72 24.64
C ALA A 691 -3.05 11.03 26.11
N LYS A 692 -4.19 10.59 26.64
CA LYS A 692 -4.70 11.01 27.97
C LYS A 692 -5.07 9.90 28.96
N HIS A 693 -5.28 8.64 28.56
CA HIS A 693 -5.82 7.59 29.45
C HIS A 693 -4.78 6.81 30.29
N GLU A 694 -3.49 7.15 30.21
CA GLU A 694 -2.36 6.34 30.74
C GLU A 694 -2.16 6.26 32.28
N THR A 695 -3.08 6.70 33.17
CA THR A 695 -2.68 6.92 34.60
C THR A 695 -3.47 6.27 35.75
N GLU A 696 -4.71 5.76 35.59
CA GLU A 696 -5.45 5.15 36.73
C GLU A 696 -5.74 3.65 36.58
N GLU A 697 -6.04 3.14 35.38
CA GLU A 697 -6.21 1.69 35.13
C GLU A 697 -4.91 0.90 35.37
N GLU A 698 -3.76 1.51 35.07
CA GLU A 698 -2.43 0.98 35.34
C GLU A 698 -2.26 0.59 36.82
N LYS A 699 -2.89 1.28 37.78
CA LYS A 699 -2.71 0.99 39.22
C LYS A 699 -3.45 -0.27 39.68
N ILE A 700 -4.69 -0.49 39.21
CA ILE A 700 -5.52 -1.65 39.60
C ILE A 700 -4.94 -2.92 38.97
N PHE A 701 -4.51 -2.84 37.72
CA PHE A 701 -3.87 -3.95 37.01
C PHE A 701 -2.50 -4.32 37.61
N GLN A 702 -1.73 -3.36 38.11
CA GLN A 702 -0.46 -3.64 38.79
C GLN A 702 -0.67 -4.37 40.13
N MET A 703 -1.76 -4.11 40.86
CA MET A 703 -2.11 -4.88 42.06
C MET A 703 -2.51 -6.32 41.72
N PHE A 704 -3.30 -6.53 40.67
CA PHE A 704 -3.64 -7.86 40.14
C PHE A 704 -2.39 -8.65 39.74
N LYS A 705 -1.49 -8.03 38.95
CA LYS A 705 -0.21 -8.64 38.52
C LYS A 705 0.68 -9.00 39.70
N LYS A 706 0.76 -8.16 40.72
CA LYS A 706 1.61 -8.41 41.89
C LYS A 706 1.14 -9.65 42.66
N GLN A 707 -0.16 -9.85 42.81
CA GLN A 707 -0.72 -11.01 43.52
C GLN A 707 -0.61 -12.30 42.69
N VAL A 708 -0.87 -12.24 41.38
CA VAL A 708 -0.73 -13.37 40.46
C VAL A 708 0.74 -13.82 40.31
N ALA A 709 1.69 -12.88 40.36
CA ALA A 709 3.11 -13.20 40.25
C ALA A 709 3.67 -14.03 41.42
N ALA A 710 3.00 -14.02 42.57
CA ALA A 710 3.40 -14.82 43.73
C ALA A 710 3.16 -16.32 43.50
N GLU A 711 2.05 -16.68 42.84
CA GLU A 711 1.67 -18.07 42.54
C GLU A 711 1.12 -18.20 41.11
N PRO A 712 2.01 -18.23 40.09
CA PRO A 712 1.65 -18.11 38.67
C PRO A 712 0.93 -19.35 38.10
N GLU A 713 0.91 -20.49 38.81
CA GLU A 713 0.19 -21.71 38.42
C GLU A 713 -1.19 -21.83 39.08
N GLN A 714 -1.59 -20.87 39.93
CA GLN A 714 -2.88 -20.92 40.62
C GLN A 714 -4.05 -20.78 39.64
N ILE A 715 -4.85 -21.85 39.51
CA ILE A 715 -6.04 -21.88 38.64
C ILE A 715 -7.36 -21.64 39.40
N ILE A 716 -7.38 -21.84 40.72
CA ILE A 716 -8.55 -21.62 41.59
C ILE A 716 -8.07 -20.96 42.88
N ARG A 717 -8.76 -19.90 43.31
CA ARG A 717 -8.56 -19.25 44.61
C ARG A 717 -9.83 -19.39 45.45
N TYR A 718 -9.76 -20.19 46.51
CA TYR A 718 -10.86 -20.42 47.45
C TYR A 718 -10.78 -19.45 48.63
N CYS A 719 -11.85 -18.68 48.89
CA CYS A 719 -11.84 -17.63 49.91
C CYS A 719 -13.26 -17.32 50.44
N ARG A 720 -13.93 -18.33 51.00
CA ARG A 720 -15.25 -18.17 51.59
C ARG A 720 -15.21 -17.34 52.88
N GLY A 721 -15.79 -16.14 52.84
CA GLY A 721 -15.85 -15.22 54.00
C GLY A 721 -14.56 -14.45 54.31
N GLY A 722 -13.60 -14.42 53.38
CA GLY A 722 -12.34 -13.66 53.50
C GLY A 722 -12.37 -12.28 52.82
N GLU A 723 -11.22 -11.80 52.33
CA GLU A 723 -11.00 -10.43 51.82
C GLU A 723 -11.74 -10.09 50.51
N GLY A 724 -12.38 -11.08 49.88
CA GLY A 724 -13.17 -10.92 48.66
C GLY A 724 -12.41 -11.27 47.37
N PRO A 725 -13.04 -11.05 46.19
CA PRO A 725 -12.47 -11.41 44.91
C PRO A 725 -11.32 -10.49 44.49
N LEU A 726 -10.31 -11.05 43.84
CA LEU A 726 -9.26 -10.31 43.16
C LEU A 726 -9.73 -9.92 41.75
N TRP A 727 -9.83 -8.61 41.50
CA TRP A 727 -10.35 -8.05 40.26
C TRP A 727 -9.23 -7.58 39.33
N VAL A 728 -9.44 -7.77 38.04
CA VAL A 728 -8.52 -7.39 36.96
C VAL A 728 -8.61 -5.91 36.63
N SER A 729 -9.84 -5.38 36.61
CA SER A 729 -10.17 -3.97 36.31
C SER A 729 -11.02 -3.34 37.40
N GLY A 730 -11.06 -2.00 37.41
CA GLY A 730 -12.00 -1.20 38.20
C GLY A 730 -13.44 -1.29 37.70
N GLU A 731 -13.62 -1.71 36.45
CA GLU A 731 -14.91 -1.78 35.76
C GLU A 731 -15.56 -3.19 35.86
N ASN A 732 -16.87 -3.29 35.61
CA ASN A 732 -17.66 -4.54 35.60
C ASN A 732 -17.55 -5.42 36.87
N ARG A 733 -17.59 -4.78 38.04
CA ARG A 733 -17.69 -5.46 39.34
C ARG A 733 -19.16 -5.55 39.77
N PRO A 734 -19.64 -6.69 40.29
CA PRO A 734 -21.02 -6.82 40.74
C PRO A 734 -21.27 -5.97 41.98
N GLU A 735 -22.37 -5.24 42.01
CA GLU A 735 -22.90 -4.64 43.25
C GLU A 735 -23.77 -5.66 43.99
N GLU A 736 -24.04 -5.45 45.29
CA GLU A 736 -24.87 -6.37 46.09
C GLU A 736 -26.27 -6.64 45.49
N LYS A 737 -26.78 -5.74 44.64
CA LYS A 737 -28.08 -5.86 43.97
C LYS A 737 -28.04 -6.82 42.77
N ASP A 738 -26.86 -7.04 42.19
CA ASP A 738 -26.66 -7.86 40.99
C ASP A 738 -26.50 -9.35 41.33
N ILE A 739 -26.34 -9.67 42.62
CA ILE A 739 -26.16 -11.04 43.14
C ILE A 739 -27.49 -11.53 43.74
N PRO A 740 -28.19 -12.48 43.11
CA PRO A 740 -29.47 -12.98 43.60
C PRO A 740 -29.34 -13.86 44.85
N ASN A 741 -30.34 -13.79 45.74
CA ASN A 741 -30.43 -14.67 46.92
C ASN A 741 -30.55 -16.17 46.53
N CYS A 742 -30.10 -17.10 47.40
CA CYS A 742 -30.39 -18.54 47.25
C CYS A 742 -31.91 -18.77 47.23
N VAL A 743 -32.33 -19.85 46.57
CA VAL A 743 -33.71 -20.36 46.58
C VAL A 743 -34.31 -20.54 47.99
N CYS A 744 -33.49 -20.69 49.03
CA CYS A 744 -33.93 -20.76 50.43
C CYS A 744 -34.21 -19.38 51.09
N GLY A 745 -33.93 -18.28 50.37
CA GLY A 745 -34.08 -16.90 50.85
C GLY A 745 -32.84 -16.28 51.49
N ALA A 746 -31.76 -17.04 51.68
CA ALA A 746 -30.49 -16.53 52.22
C ALA A 746 -29.66 -15.78 51.15
N LYS A 747 -28.83 -14.82 51.56
CA LYS A 747 -27.90 -14.13 50.64
C LYS A 747 -26.82 -15.11 50.13
N ARG A 748 -26.36 -14.92 48.90
CA ARG A 748 -25.15 -15.58 48.40
C ARG A 748 -23.91 -14.76 48.75
N ILE A 749 -22.82 -15.44 49.11
CA ILE A 749 -21.52 -14.86 49.46
C ILE A 749 -20.44 -15.43 48.55
N PHE A 750 -19.36 -14.68 48.34
CA PHE A 750 -18.22 -15.17 47.57
C PHE A 750 -17.64 -16.43 48.22
N GLU A 751 -17.42 -17.47 47.42
CA GLU A 751 -16.81 -18.72 47.87
C GLU A 751 -15.43 -18.95 47.24
N PHE A 752 -15.32 -18.89 45.92
CA PHE A 752 -14.05 -19.04 45.22
C PHE A 752 -14.09 -18.35 43.86
N GLN A 753 -12.91 -18.07 43.31
CA GLN A 753 -12.77 -17.60 41.94
C GLN A 753 -11.90 -18.54 41.11
N ILE A 754 -12.22 -18.65 39.83
CA ILE A 754 -11.42 -19.36 38.83
C ILE A 754 -10.54 -18.33 38.15
N MET A 755 -9.24 -18.62 38.14
CA MET A 755 -8.20 -17.75 37.65
C MET A 755 -8.00 -17.96 36.14
N PRO A 756 -7.61 -16.92 35.39
CA PRO A 756 -7.40 -16.99 33.93
C PRO A 756 -6.28 -17.98 33.54
N GLN A 757 -5.37 -18.28 34.45
CA GLN A 757 -4.29 -19.27 34.30
C GLN A 757 -4.81 -20.65 33.87
N LEU A 758 -6.06 -21.01 34.22
CA LEU A 758 -6.67 -22.26 33.79
C LEU A 758 -6.74 -22.37 32.26
N LEU A 759 -6.88 -21.24 31.55
CA LEU A 759 -6.94 -21.20 30.09
C LEU A 759 -5.66 -21.76 29.45
N ASN A 760 -4.50 -21.58 30.09
CA ASN A 760 -3.23 -22.12 29.61
C ASN A 760 -3.20 -23.66 29.59
N HIS A 761 -4.02 -24.31 30.43
CA HIS A 761 -4.08 -25.77 30.51
C HIS A 761 -5.14 -26.37 29.58
N LEU A 762 -6.10 -25.58 29.07
CA LEU A 762 -7.22 -26.06 28.26
C LEU A 762 -6.88 -26.25 26.76
N GLN A 763 -5.66 -25.91 26.30
CA GLN A 763 -5.18 -26.16 24.92
C GLN A 763 -6.21 -25.82 23.82
N VAL A 764 -6.85 -24.65 23.92
CA VAL A 764 -7.84 -24.18 22.94
C VAL A 764 -7.11 -23.55 21.75
N ASP A 765 -6.99 -24.29 20.64
CA ASP A 765 -6.20 -23.89 19.44
C ASP A 765 -6.97 -23.05 18.39
N SER A 766 -8.16 -22.52 18.71
CA SER A 766 -8.93 -21.68 17.77
C SER A 766 -9.82 -20.65 18.48
N LEU A 767 -9.51 -19.37 18.31
CA LEU A 767 -10.34 -18.25 18.80
C LEU A 767 -11.56 -18.04 17.90
N GLY A 768 -12.62 -18.79 18.17
CA GLY A 768 -13.99 -18.45 17.79
C GLY A 768 -14.90 -18.68 19.00
N GLU A 769 -15.43 -17.61 19.60
CA GLU A 769 -16.28 -17.57 20.81
C GLU A 769 -16.03 -18.65 21.88
N SER A 770 -14.78 -19.04 22.13
CA SER A 770 -14.47 -20.11 23.07
C SER A 770 -13.57 -19.62 24.20
N ILE A 771 -14.21 -19.41 25.37
CA ILE A 771 -13.62 -19.57 26.70
C ILE A 771 -12.45 -18.61 26.98
N ASP A 772 -12.74 -17.31 27.14
CA ASP A 772 -11.81 -16.32 27.72
C ASP A 772 -12.50 -15.56 28.87
N TRP A 773 -11.76 -15.26 29.94
CA TRP A 773 -12.22 -14.51 31.11
C TRP A 773 -11.05 -13.89 31.87
N GLY A 774 -11.28 -12.74 32.50
CA GLY A 774 -10.34 -12.13 33.44
C GLY A 774 -10.37 -12.79 34.81
N THR A 775 -11.56 -12.99 35.36
CA THR A 775 -11.79 -13.81 36.56
C THR A 775 -13.24 -14.29 36.59
N LEU A 776 -13.47 -15.54 36.98
CA LEU A 776 -14.83 -16.05 37.25
C LEU A 776 -15.03 -16.13 38.74
N VAL A 777 -15.98 -15.38 39.28
CA VAL A 777 -16.23 -15.25 40.71
C VAL A 777 -17.49 -16.00 41.07
N VAL A 778 -17.38 -17.03 41.90
CA VAL A 778 -18.49 -17.91 42.27
C VAL A 778 -19.04 -17.51 43.64
N TYR A 779 -20.35 -17.29 43.69
CA TYR A 779 -21.10 -16.94 44.88
C TYR A 779 -22.05 -18.08 45.26
N THR A 780 -22.01 -18.50 46.52
CA THR A 780 -22.81 -19.61 47.04
C THR A 780 -23.60 -19.22 48.28
N CYS A 781 -24.59 -20.03 48.66
CA CYS A 781 -25.47 -19.71 49.77
C CYS A 781 -24.73 -19.57 51.11
N ALA A 782 -24.95 -18.46 51.82
CA ALA A 782 -24.39 -18.24 53.15
C ALA A 782 -24.82 -19.33 54.16
N ASP A 783 -26.06 -19.81 54.06
CA ASP A 783 -26.62 -20.84 54.94
C ASP A 783 -26.31 -22.28 54.48
N SER A 784 -25.59 -22.44 53.36
CA SER A 784 -25.34 -23.74 52.71
C SER A 784 -26.64 -24.56 52.53
N CYS A 785 -27.62 -23.94 51.87
CA CYS A 785 -28.91 -24.54 51.53
C CYS A 785 -28.71 -25.85 50.74
N GLY A 786 -29.58 -26.86 50.92
CA GLY A 786 -29.55 -28.10 50.12
C GLY A 786 -28.90 -29.33 50.78
N GLY A 787 -29.30 -29.67 52.01
CA GLY A 787 -28.83 -30.89 52.71
C GLY A 787 -29.32 -32.25 52.15
N GLY A 788 -29.60 -32.36 50.85
CA GLY A 788 -30.09 -33.57 50.17
C GLY A 788 -29.55 -33.65 48.74
N SER A 789 -29.46 -34.87 48.20
CA SER A 789 -28.75 -35.27 46.97
C SER A 789 -29.27 -34.70 45.63
N GLU A 790 -29.61 -33.42 45.58
CA GLU A 790 -29.99 -32.67 44.38
C GLU A 790 -29.01 -31.51 44.17
N TYR A 791 -28.46 -31.38 42.96
CA TYR A 791 -27.58 -30.27 42.60
C TYR A 791 -28.41 -28.98 42.48
N LEU A 792 -27.98 -27.91 43.15
CA LEU A 792 -28.60 -26.59 43.09
C LEU A 792 -27.72 -25.66 42.25
N GLU A 793 -28.35 -24.71 41.56
CA GLU A 793 -27.67 -23.74 40.70
C GLU A 793 -27.06 -22.60 41.54
N GLU A 794 -25.76 -22.38 41.35
CA GLU A 794 -25.00 -21.32 42.00
C GLU A 794 -24.78 -20.13 41.05
N PHE A 795 -24.44 -18.97 41.62
CA PHE A 795 -24.28 -17.75 40.84
C PHE A 795 -22.81 -17.51 40.49
N ILE A 796 -22.53 -17.29 39.21
CA ILE A 796 -21.18 -16.98 38.72
C ILE A 796 -21.21 -15.59 38.11
N TRP A 797 -20.29 -14.72 38.55
CA TRP A 797 -20.02 -13.45 37.92
C TRP A 797 -18.74 -13.55 37.09
N LYS A 798 -18.84 -13.25 35.79
CA LYS A 798 -17.70 -13.21 34.88
C LYS A 798 -17.23 -11.77 34.75
N GLN A 799 -15.98 -11.50 35.13
CA GLN A 799 -15.29 -10.27 34.76
C GLN A 799 -14.33 -10.62 33.64
N ASP A 800 -14.63 -10.14 32.43
CA ASP A 800 -13.70 -10.14 31.31
C ASP A 800 -12.59 -9.11 31.52
N TYR A 801 -11.48 -9.22 30.78
CA TYR A 801 -10.38 -8.27 30.91
C TYR A 801 -10.83 -6.81 30.69
N SER A 802 -11.92 -6.56 29.94
CA SER A 802 -12.76 -5.34 30.00
C SER A 802 -14.13 -5.60 29.34
N MET A 803 -15.23 -5.01 29.85
CA MET A 803 -16.50 -4.91 29.13
C MET A 803 -17.19 -3.57 29.39
N GLY A 804 -17.47 -2.83 28.31
CA GLY A 804 -18.62 -1.94 28.19
C GLY A 804 -18.79 -1.53 26.71
N CYS A 805 -19.91 -1.68 26.01
CA CYS A 805 -21.24 -2.26 26.28
C CYS A 805 -21.90 -2.66 24.93
N THR A 806 -22.43 -3.90 24.87
CA THR A 806 -23.68 -4.42 24.24
C THR A 806 -24.54 -3.45 23.37
N LEU A 807 -25.08 -3.83 22.20
CA LEU A 807 -25.76 -5.07 21.76
C LEU A 807 -25.43 -5.42 20.30
#